data_AF-A0A1H8PZ74-F1
#
_entry.id   AF-A0A1H8PZ74-F1
#
_cell.length_a   1.000
_cell.length_b   1.000
_cell.length_c   1.000
_cell.angle_alpha   90.00
_cell.angle_beta   90.00
_cell.angle_gamma   90.00
#
_symmetry.space_group_name_H-M   'P 1'
#
loop_
_entity.id
_entity.type
_entity.pdbx_description
1 polymer ?
#
loop_
_entity_poly.entity_id
_entity_poly.type
_entity_poly.pdbx_seq_one_letter_code
_entity_poly.pdbx_strand_id
1 'polypeptide(L)'
;MSYQVLARKWRPRSFREMVGQTHVLKALINALDNERLHHAYLFTGTRGVGKTTIARILAKCLNCETGISSTPCGSCSVCREIDEGRFVDLIEVDAASRTKVEDTRELLENVQYAPSRGRYKVYLIDEVHMLSTHSFNALLKTLEEPPPHVKFLLATTDPQKLPVTILSRCLQFSLKNMPPERVVAHLQQVLAAESIPFEDDALWLLGRAADGSMRDAMSLTDQAIAFGEGKVLAADVRAMLGTLDHGQVYDVLQALLEGDGRAVLDAVRHLAEQGPDWGGVLAELLNVLHRVAIAQVLPDAVDNGQGDRERVLTLAQTLPAEDVQYYYQLGLVGRRDLPLAPDPRHGFEMVLLRMLAFRPAGAAIPERPALKTTGASPATADSNPRLVAAAVPTPAAPAASPQTAPALEQASPSSGNTTPKESLVDLPWEEPAQPVVEAAKAPAPVARPVTPAPQATPSALATPRVETTPAATVIAELPADTSGDDLDGDEEPPPAEDYYEVGLDDYLDSLGEPVVDEVAAAPAPAVQPATGLAADWQALFPDLKLGGLTASIAANCTLVAVDGDRWHLHLDPAQSALFNANQQRRLNDALNQQQGRPITLEVTIQTPEQETPAQAAARRRAERQRQAEQSIQDDPLIRQMMQQFAATVRAGTIEPVDTQA
;
A
#
# COMPACT_ATOMS: atom_id res chain seq x y z
N MET A 1 5.71 -30.81 -20.41
CA MET A 1 5.85 -29.36 -20.62
C MET A 1 5.66 -28.69 -19.27
N SER A 2 6.60 -27.86 -18.82
CA SER A 2 6.47 -27.16 -17.53
C SER A 2 5.28 -26.20 -17.61
N TYR A 3 4.27 -26.42 -16.77
CA TYR A 3 3.15 -25.48 -16.60
C TYR A 3 3.72 -24.09 -16.25
N GLN A 4 3.53 -23.12 -17.14
CA GLN A 4 3.91 -21.73 -16.90
C GLN A 4 2.67 -20.98 -16.46
N VAL A 5 2.76 -20.33 -15.29
CA VAL A 5 1.78 -19.38 -14.75
C VAL A 5 1.37 -18.38 -15.84
N LEU A 6 0.08 -18.10 -16.01
CA LEU A 6 -0.45 -17.18 -17.03
C LEU A 6 0.22 -15.81 -16.93
N ALA A 7 0.48 -15.33 -15.71
CA ALA A 7 1.20 -14.07 -15.47
C ALA A 7 2.60 -14.00 -16.11
N ARG A 8 3.25 -15.14 -16.36
CA ARG A 8 4.53 -15.22 -17.11
C ARG A 8 4.31 -15.44 -18.60
N LYS A 9 3.37 -16.32 -18.98
CA LYS A 9 3.08 -16.67 -20.38
C LYS A 9 2.57 -15.48 -21.18
N TRP A 10 1.67 -14.70 -20.59
CA TRP A 10 1.00 -13.53 -21.20
C TRP A 10 1.69 -12.21 -20.89
N ARG A 11 2.94 -12.23 -20.39
CA ARG A 11 3.71 -11.00 -20.21
C ARG A 11 3.92 -10.33 -21.58
N PRO A 12 3.49 -9.06 -21.78
CA PRO A 12 3.62 -8.36 -23.05
C PRO A 12 5.06 -8.33 -23.55
N ARG A 13 5.27 -8.66 -24.82
CA ARG A 13 6.60 -8.64 -25.46
C ARG A 13 6.86 -7.37 -26.24
N SER A 14 5.80 -6.67 -26.62
CA SER A 14 5.81 -5.45 -27.41
C SER A 14 4.96 -4.34 -26.78
N PHE A 15 5.22 -3.08 -27.13
CA PHE A 15 4.40 -1.95 -26.66
C PHE A 15 2.93 -2.02 -27.12
N ARG A 16 2.63 -2.76 -28.20
CA ARG A 16 1.26 -2.91 -28.74
C ARG A 16 0.40 -3.89 -27.96
N GLU A 17 1.02 -4.90 -27.37
CA GLU A 17 0.35 -5.89 -26.51
C GLU A 17 0.07 -5.35 -25.11
N MET A 18 0.71 -4.23 -24.74
CA MET A 18 0.51 -3.64 -23.42
C MET A 18 -0.88 -3.02 -23.33
N VAL A 19 -1.65 -3.48 -22.35
CA VAL A 19 -2.98 -2.96 -22.08
C VAL A 19 -2.88 -1.68 -21.27
N GLY A 20 -3.48 -0.60 -21.77
CA GLY A 20 -3.53 0.70 -21.09
C GLY A 20 -2.27 1.55 -21.28
N GLN A 21 -2.11 2.57 -20.42
CA GLN A 21 -0.92 3.45 -20.36
C GLN A 21 -0.58 4.19 -21.65
N THR A 22 -1.60 4.59 -22.41
CA THR A 22 -1.45 5.21 -23.73
C THR A 22 -0.56 6.47 -23.71
N HIS A 23 -0.55 7.21 -22.60
CA HIS A 23 0.28 8.41 -22.45
C HIS A 23 1.78 8.07 -22.34
N VAL A 24 2.15 7.08 -21.53
CA VAL A 24 3.55 6.64 -21.37
C VAL A 24 4.05 6.01 -22.66
N LEU A 25 3.24 5.14 -23.28
CA LEU A 25 3.61 4.44 -24.51
C LEU A 25 3.87 5.41 -25.65
N LYS A 26 3.01 6.42 -25.85
CA LYS A 26 3.22 7.45 -26.90
C LYS A 26 4.52 8.21 -26.69
N ALA A 27 4.82 8.60 -25.45
CA ALA A 27 6.06 9.33 -25.14
C ALA A 27 7.30 8.47 -25.40
N LEU A 28 7.30 7.19 -25.01
CA LEU A 28 8.40 6.26 -25.26
C LEU A 28 8.59 5.94 -26.73
N ILE A 29 7.50 5.71 -27.48
CA ILE A 29 7.54 5.49 -28.93
C ILE A 29 8.15 6.70 -29.63
N ASN A 30 7.67 7.91 -29.31
CA ASN A 30 8.21 9.14 -29.88
C ASN A 30 9.68 9.38 -29.51
N ALA A 31 10.10 9.01 -28.30
CA ALA A 31 11.50 9.14 -27.87
C ALA A 31 12.42 8.17 -28.62
N LEU A 32 11.96 6.93 -28.88
CA LEU A 32 12.69 5.94 -29.66
C LEU A 32 12.79 6.32 -31.13
N ASP A 33 11.68 6.73 -31.76
CA ASP A 33 11.63 7.04 -33.18
C ASP A 33 12.42 8.32 -33.54
N ASN A 34 12.54 9.26 -32.61
CA ASN A 34 13.33 10.49 -32.79
C ASN A 34 14.75 10.41 -32.20
N GLU A 35 15.19 9.22 -31.75
CA GLU A 35 16.49 9.00 -31.08
C GLU A 35 16.78 9.94 -29.89
N ARG A 36 15.73 10.49 -29.26
CA ARG A 36 15.82 11.37 -28.08
C ARG A 36 15.85 10.55 -26.80
N LEU A 37 16.92 9.76 -26.64
CA LEU A 37 17.07 8.83 -25.53
C LEU A 37 17.66 9.50 -24.30
N HIS A 38 16.88 9.60 -23.22
CA HIS A 38 17.39 10.06 -21.93
C HIS A 38 18.38 9.04 -21.34
N HIS A 39 19.25 9.47 -20.43
CA HIS A 39 20.19 8.57 -19.75
C HIS A 39 19.50 7.80 -18.62
N ALA A 40 18.49 8.38 -17.98
CA ALA A 40 17.73 7.77 -16.90
C ALA A 40 16.21 7.94 -17.06
N TYR A 41 15.47 6.84 -16.88
CA TYR A 41 14.01 6.78 -16.90
C TYR A 41 13.50 6.28 -15.54
N LEU A 42 12.52 6.96 -14.96
CA LEU A 42 11.88 6.58 -13.70
C LEU A 42 10.42 6.21 -13.95
N PHE A 43 10.07 4.94 -13.72
CA PHE A 43 8.71 4.44 -13.78
C PHE A 43 8.09 4.39 -12.38
N THR A 44 7.00 5.12 -12.18
CA THR A 44 6.30 5.22 -10.89
C THR A 44 4.89 4.64 -11.02
N GLY A 45 4.37 4.02 -9.97
CA GLY A 45 3.00 3.50 -9.94
C GLY A 45 2.85 2.30 -9.04
N THR A 46 1.63 1.85 -8.79
CA THR A 46 1.31 0.72 -7.91
C THR A 46 1.98 -0.59 -8.38
N ARG A 47 2.05 -1.58 -7.49
CA ARG A 47 2.66 -2.87 -7.81
C ARG A 47 1.91 -3.54 -8.97
N GLY A 48 2.63 -4.19 -9.88
CA GLY A 48 2.01 -5.03 -10.91
C GLY A 48 1.29 -4.34 -12.07
N VAL A 49 1.26 -2.99 -12.14
CA VAL A 49 0.79 -2.22 -13.31
C VAL A 49 1.67 -2.34 -14.57
N GLY A 50 2.84 -2.97 -14.45
CA GLY A 50 3.72 -3.27 -15.59
C GLY A 50 5.03 -2.48 -15.66
N LYS A 51 5.45 -1.76 -14.61
CA LYS A 51 6.73 -1.01 -14.54
C LYS A 51 7.92 -1.78 -15.13
N THR A 52 8.23 -2.94 -14.55
CA THR A 52 9.35 -3.81 -14.95
C THR A 52 9.17 -4.36 -16.37
N THR A 53 7.91 -4.57 -16.80
CA THR A 53 7.60 -5.02 -18.17
C THR A 53 7.90 -3.92 -19.18
N ILE A 54 7.48 -2.68 -18.93
CA ILE A 54 7.81 -1.52 -19.78
C ILE A 54 9.33 -1.38 -19.91
N ALA A 55 10.03 -1.46 -18.78
CA ALA A 55 11.48 -1.33 -18.75
C ALA A 55 12.18 -2.43 -19.58
N ARG A 56 11.73 -3.68 -19.50
CA ARG A 56 12.25 -4.77 -20.34
C ARG A 56 11.98 -4.55 -21.83
N ILE A 57 10.77 -4.12 -22.19
CA ILE A 57 10.43 -3.81 -23.60
C ILE A 57 11.31 -2.67 -24.12
N LEU A 58 11.53 -1.64 -23.31
CA LEU A 58 12.43 -0.54 -23.66
C LEU A 58 13.87 -1.04 -23.84
N ALA A 59 14.37 -1.89 -22.94
CA ALA A 59 15.70 -2.51 -23.08
C ALA A 59 15.83 -3.33 -24.39
N LYS A 60 14.78 -4.06 -24.79
CA LYS A 60 14.74 -4.74 -26.09
C LYS A 60 14.80 -3.78 -27.26
N CYS A 61 14.04 -2.68 -27.22
CA CYS A 61 14.01 -1.69 -28.28
C CYS A 61 15.37 -1.02 -28.48
N LEU A 62 16.11 -0.81 -27.39
CA LEU A 62 17.46 -0.23 -27.41
C LEU A 62 18.53 -1.18 -27.97
N ASN A 63 18.42 -2.48 -27.64
CA ASN A 63 19.45 -3.48 -27.97
C ASN A 63 19.07 -4.40 -29.14
N CYS A 64 17.99 -4.12 -29.86
CA CYS A 64 17.57 -4.92 -31.01
C CYS A 64 18.61 -4.86 -32.15
N GLU A 65 18.91 -6.02 -32.75
CA GLU A 65 19.90 -6.12 -33.85
C GLU A 65 19.48 -5.32 -35.09
N THR A 66 18.17 -5.23 -35.36
CA THR A 66 17.60 -4.46 -36.49
C THR A 66 17.76 -2.95 -36.36
N GLY A 67 18.14 -2.44 -35.19
CA GLY A 67 18.23 -1.01 -34.90
C GLY A 67 17.33 -0.58 -33.75
N ILE A 68 17.53 0.67 -33.31
CA ILE A 68 16.69 1.31 -32.29
C ILE A 68 15.35 1.61 -32.95
N SER A 69 14.29 0.97 -32.48
CA SER A 69 12.93 1.18 -33.01
C SER A 69 11.89 0.95 -31.93
N SER A 70 10.72 1.56 -32.09
CA SER A 70 9.56 1.34 -31.23
C SER A 70 8.93 -0.06 -31.36
N THR A 71 9.31 -0.83 -32.37
CA THR A 71 8.77 -2.18 -32.62
C THR A 71 9.91 -3.21 -32.63
N PRO A 72 10.17 -3.89 -31.50
CA PRO A 72 11.22 -4.90 -31.44
C PRO A 72 10.85 -6.10 -32.31
N CYS A 73 11.83 -6.71 -32.98
CA CYS A 73 11.55 -7.79 -33.92
C CYS A 73 11.11 -9.12 -33.27
N GLY A 74 11.39 -9.31 -31.97
CA GLY A 74 10.99 -10.48 -31.18
C GLY A 74 11.63 -11.83 -31.59
N SER A 75 12.39 -11.86 -32.68
CA SER A 75 13.01 -13.06 -33.25
C SER A 75 14.52 -13.07 -33.15
N CYS A 76 15.15 -11.91 -32.89
CA CYS A 76 16.60 -11.78 -32.74
C CYS A 76 17.13 -12.50 -31.49
N SER A 77 18.44 -12.82 -31.49
CA SER A 77 19.08 -13.52 -30.37
C SER A 77 18.96 -12.70 -29.08
N VAL A 78 19.28 -11.41 -29.16
CA VAL A 78 19.16 -10.44 -28.06
C VAL A 78 17.72 -10.34 -27.54
N CYS A 79 16.74 -10.33 -28.44
CA CYS A 79 15.32 -10.21 -28.11
C CYS A 79 14.86 -11.38 -27.23
N ARG A 80 15.27 -12.60 -27.61
CA ARG A 80 14.95 -13.85 -26.88
C ARG A 80 15.70 -13.92 -25.56
N GLU A 81 16.99 -13.57 -25.53
CA GLU A 81 17.80 -13.55 -24.31
C GLU A 81 17.23 -12.57 -23.27
N ILE A 82 16.71 -11.40 -23.69
CA ILE A 82 16.05 -10.43 -22.79
C ILE A 82 14.71 -10.98 -22.26
N ASP A 83 13.93 -11.67 -23.10
CA ASP A 83 12.69 -12.32 -22.67
C ASP A 83 12.93 -13.41 -21.62
N GLU A 84 14.02 -14.17 -21.78
CA GLU A 84 14.44 -15.20 -20.83
C GLU A 84 15.15 -14.63 -19.59
N GLY A 85 15.49 -13.34 -19.57
CA GLY A 85 16.23 -12.68 -18.49
C GLY A 85 17.70 -13.11 -18.40
N ARG A 86 18.31 -13.52 -19.52
CA ARG A 86 19.69 -14.02 -19.61
C ARG A 86 20.64 -13.09 -20.34
N PHE A 87 20.16 -11.92 -20.76
CA PHE A 87 20.95 -10.99 -21.54
C PHE A 87 22.01 -10.30 -20.67
N VAL A 88 23.28 -10.43 -21.07
CA VAL A 88 24.44 -9.98 -20.26
C VAL A 88 24.46 -8.47 -20.03
N ASP A 89 24.06 -7.68 -21.04
CA ASP A 89 24.07 -6.21 -20.95
C ASP A 89 22.76 -5.63 -20.37
N LEU A 90 21.83 -6.47 -19.90
CA LEU A 90 20.68 -6.07 -19.08
C LEU A 90 20.89 -6.57 -17.66
N ILE A 91 21.30 -5.66 -16.78
CA ILE A 91 21.55 -5.98 -15.37
C ILE A 91 20.29 -5.63 -14.59
N GLU A 92 19.62 -6.66 -14.08
CA GLU A 92 18.42 -6.52 -13.27
C GLU A 92 18.77 -6.61 -11.79
N VAL A 93 18.48 -5.54 -11.07
CA VAL A 93 18.72 -5.42 -9.63
C VAL A 93 17.38 -5.19 -8.95
N ASP A 94 16.93 -6.16 -8.16
CA ASP A 94 15.79 -5.97 -7.27
C ASP A 94 16.34 -5.51 -5.91
N ALA A 95 16.13 -4.22 -5.61
CA ALA A 95 16.63 -3.59 -4.40
C ALA A 95 16.06 -4.20 -3.12
N ALA A 96 14.88 -4.83 -3.18
CA ALA A 96 14.30 -5.52 -2.02
C ALA A 96 15.03 -6.83 -1.69
N SER A 97 15.64 -7.49 -2.69
CA SER A 97 16.30 -8.79 -2.53
C SER A 97 17.80 -8.68 -2.24
N ARG A 98 18.45 -7.63 -2.75
CA ARG A 98 19.89 -7.39 -2.58
C ARG A 98 20.12 -6.20 -1.65
N THR A 99 19.92 -6.44 -0.35
CA THR A 99 20.12 -5.44 0.70
C THR A 99 21.58 -5.29 1.17
N LYS A 100 22.47 -6.19 0.73
CA LYS A 100 23.91 -6.05 1.00
C LYS A 100 24.44 -4.87 0.19
N VAL A 101 24.86 -3.84 0.90
CA VAL A 101 25.30 -2.53 0.37
C VAL A 101 26.51 -2.69 -0.57
N GLU A 102 27.25 -3.79 -0.43
CA GLU A 102 28.43 -4.11 -1.23
C GLU A 102 28.07 -4.54 -2.66
N ASP A 103 27.01 -5.34 -2.83
CA ASP A 103 26.64 -5.96 -4.12
C ASP A 103 26.19 -4.90 -5.15
N THR A 104 25.45 -3.88 -4.69
CA THR A 104 24.98 -2.79 -5.56
C THR A 104 26.12 -1.87 -5.97
N ARG A 105 27.08 -1.63 -5.08
CA ARG A 105 28.23 -0.77 -5.36
C ARG A 105 29.16 -1.40 -6.39
N GLU A 106 29.47 -2.68 -6.26
CA GLU A 106 30.33 -3.39 -7.23
C GLU A 106 29.71 -3.38 -8.64
N LEU A 107 28.38 -3.53 -8.74
CA LEU A 107 27.67 -3.44 -10.01
C LEU A 107 27.72 -2.04 -10.63
N LEU A 108 27.73 -0.99 -9.79
CA LEU A 108 27.82 0.41 -10.23
C LEU A 108 29.25 0.81 -10.62
N GLU A 109 30.28 0.25 -9.97
CA GLU A 109 31.68 0.46 -10.38
C GLU A 109 31.94 -0.11 -11.78
N ASN A 110 31.27 -1.22 -12.12
CA ASN A 110 31.31 -1.81 -13.45
C ASN A 110 30.56 -1.04 -14.55
N VAL A 111 29.91 0.09 -14.22
CA VAL A 111 29.13 0.89 -15.19
C VAL A 111 30.03 1.54 -16.25
N GLN A 112 31.28 1.84 -15.92
CA GLN A 112 32.19 2.55 -16.81
C GLN A 112 32.66 1.70 -18.01
N TYR A 113 32.49 0.38 -17.93
CA TYR A 113 32.91 -0.55 -18.99
C TYR A 113 31.87 -0.64 -20.11
N ALA A 114 32.36 -0.62 -21.35
CA ALA A 114 31.57 -0.76 -22.57
C ALA A 114 30.74 -2.07 -22.58
N PRO A 115 29.57 -2.07 -23.26
CA PRO A 115 28.72 -3.26 -23.38
C PRO A 115 29.42 -4.38 -24.16
N SER A 116 29.10 -5.64 -23.83
CA SER A 116 29.76 -6.81 -24.40
C SER A 116 29.19 -7.21 -25.77
N ARG A 117 27.86 -7.13 -25.92
CA ARG A 117 27.12 -7.53 -27.14
C ARG A 117 26.12 -6.47 -27.59
N GLY A 118 25.48 -5.78 -26.66
CA GLY A 118 24.47 -4.78 -26.90
C GLY A 118 25.04 -3.44 -27.36
N ARG A 119 24.14 -2.57 -27.83
CA ARG A 119 24.46 -1.16 -28.13
C ARG A 119 24.55 -0.34 -26.84
N TYR A 120 23.69 -0.67 -25.88
CA TYR A 120 23.60 -0.03 -24.58
C TYR A 120 23.67 -1.07 -23.46
N LYS A 121 24.38 -0.70 -22.39
CA LYS A 121 24.34 -1.38 -21.10
C LYS A 121 23.19 -0.81 -20.29
N VAL A 122 22.16 -1.63 -20.05
CA VAL A 122 20.92 -1.21 -19.41
C VAL A 122 20.88 -1.72 -17.97
N TYR A 123 20.73 -0.80 -17.03
CA TYR A 123 20.56 -1.10 -15.61
C TYR A 123 19.09 -0.96 -15.25
N LEU A 124 18.42 -2.08 -14.95
CA LEU A 124 17.04 -2.11 -14.49
C LEU A 124 17.04 -2.29 -12.97
N ILE A 125 16.70 -1.24 -12.24
CA ILE A 125 16.60 -1.25 -10.78
C ILE A 125 15.13 -1.22 -10.38
N ASP A 126 14.63 -2.33 -9.86
CA ASP A 126 13.26 -2.44 -9.34
C ASP A 126 13.19 -2.09 -7.84
N GLU A 127 12.06 -1.51 -7.44
CA GLU A 127 11.83 -0.91 -6.12
C GLU A 127 13.00 -0.05 -5.61
N VAL A 128 13.46 0.89 -6.44
CA VAL A 128 14.66 1.71 -6.18
C VAL A 128 14.64 2.44 -4.82
N HIS A 129 13.45 2.73 -4.26
CA HIS A 129 13.30 3.33 -2.94
C HIS A 129 13.82 2.45 -1.77
N MET A 130 14.02 1.14 -2.01
CA MET A 130 14.57 0.20 -1.03
C MET A 130 16.11 0.20 -0.96
N LEU A 131 16.78 0.99 -1.80
CA LEU A 131 18.25 1.10 -1.77
C LEU A 131 18.73 1.81 -0.50
N SER A 132 19.94 1.45 -0.06
CA SER A 132 20.61 2.17 1.02
C SER A 132 21.04 3.58 0.58
N THR A 133 21.13 4.52 1.53
CA THR A 133 21.64 5.89 1.32
C THR A 133 23.01 5.92 0.66
N HIS A 134 23.89 4.97 0.99
CA HIS A 134 25.21 4.87 0.35
C HIS A 134 25.12 4.46 -1.13
N SER A 135 24.23 3.53 -1.47
CA SER A 135 23.99 3.11 -2.86
C SER A 135 23.39 4.26 -3.69
N PHE A 136 22.52 5.06 -3.08
CA PHE A 136 21.96 6.26 -3.72
C PHE A 136 23.05 7.29 -4.05
N ASN A 137 23.99 7.54 -3.15
CA ASN A 137 25.08 8.47 -3.41
C ASN A 137 26.02 8.00 -4.53
N ALA A 138 26.24 6.69 -4.66
CA ALA A 138 26.99 6.12 -5.77
C ALA A 138 26.26 6.28 -7.11
N LEU A 139 24.93 6.07 -7.11
CA LEU A 139 24.08 6.33 -8.28
C LEU A 139 24.09 7.79 -8.68
N LEU A 140 24.04 8.73 -7.74
CA LEU A 140 24.04 10.17 -8.03
C LEU A 140 25.28 10.61 -8.83
N LYS A 141 26.48 10.15 -8.44
CA LYS A 141 27.71 10.43 -9.19
C LYS A 141 27.64 9.94 -10.64
N THR A 142 27.00 8.80 -10.85
CA THR A 142 26.88 8.18 -12.18
C THR A 142 25.74 8.77 -13.01
N LEU A 143 24.69 9.28 -12.35
CA LEU A 143 23.55 9.95 -12.99
C LEU A 143 23.89 11.39 -13.41
N GLU A 144 24.82 12.05 -12.71
CA GLU A 144 25.33 13.38 -13.08
C GLU A 144 26.21 13.33 -14.33
N GLU A 145 27.12 12.37 -14.41
CA GLU A 145 28.03 12.19 -15.53
C GLU A 145 27.87 10.78 -16.14
N PRO A 146 26.75 10.50 -16.83
CA PRO A 146 26.47 9.18 -17.37
C PRO A 146 27.33 8.90 -18.62
N PRO A 147 27.96 7.71 -18.71
CA PRO A 147 28.60 7.28 -19.95
C PRO A 147 27.56 7.15 -21.08
N PRO A 148 27.93 7.46 -22.35
CA PRO A 148 26.96 7.50 -23.45
C PRO A 148 26.34 6.14 -23.79
N HIS A 149 27.00 5.04 -23.42
CA HIS A 149 26.56 3.67 -23.65
C HIS A 149 25.72 3.09 -22.50
N VAL A 150 25.47 3.86 -21.43
CA VAL A 150 24.74 3.40 -20.25
C VAL A 150 23.34 4.01 -20.21
N LYS A 151 22.35 3.20 -19.85
CA LYS A 151 20.97 3.63 -19.65
C LYS A 151 20.42 3.07 -18.34
N PHE A 152 19.87 3.95 -17.49
CA PHE A 152 19.23 3.58 -16.23
C PHE A 152 17.71 3.53 -16.39
N LEU A 153 17.12 2.41 -15.98
CA LEU A 153 15.69 2.19 -15.90
C LEU A 153 15.34 1.92 -14.44
N LEU A 154 14.79 2.93 -13.78
CA LEU A 154 14.43 2.88 -12.37
C LEU A 154 12.92 2.62 -12.28
N ALA A 155 12.50 1.74 -11.38
CA ALA A 155 11.10 1.50 -11.07
C ALA A 155 10.87 1.63 -9.57
N THR A 156 9.80 2.33 -9.17
CA THR A 156 9.41 2.44 -7.76
C THR A 156 7.89 2.39 -7.62
N THR A 157 7.42 1.78 -6.54
CA THR A 157 6.04 1.93 -6.07
C THR A 157 5.78 3.25 -5.37
N ASP A 158 6.79 3.79 -4.71
CA ASP A 158 6.70 5.02 -3.93
C ASP A 158 7.75 6.05 -4.41
N PRO A 159 7.34 7.10 -5.15
CA PRO A 159 8.24 8.15 -5.60
C PRO A 159 8.58 9.16 -4.49
N GLN A 160 7.80 9.25 -3.42
CA GLN A 160 8.01 10.27 -2.37
C GLN A 160 9.22 9.94 -1.49
N LYS A 161 9.54 8.65 -1.35
CA LYS A 161 10.74 8.17 -0.65
C LYS A 161 12.04 8.43 -1.41
N LEU A 162 11.98 8.85 -2.67
CA LEU A 162 13.17 9.15 -3.46
C LEU A 162 13.66 10.58 -3.23
N PRO A 163 14.98 10.78 -3.02
CA PRO A 163 15.53 12.13 -2.97
C PRO A 163 15.22 12.92 -4.24
N VAL A 164 14.88 14.21 -4.07
CA VAL A 164 14.56 15.13 -5.17
C VAL A 164 15.72 15.24 -6.17
N THR A 165 16.97 15.03 -5.72
CA THR A 165 18.17 14.99 -6.55
C THR A 165 18.14 13.92 -7.63
N ILE A 166 17.48 12.77 -7.39
CA ILE A 166 17.31 11.72 -8.40
C ILE A 166 16.13 12.07 -9.31
N LEU A 167 15.04 12.55 -8.72
CA LEU A 167 13.82 12.93 -9.44
C LEU A 167 14.08 14.00 -10.50
N SER A 168 14.98 14.96 -10.23
CA SER A 168 15.34 16.03 -11.18
C SER A 168 16.22 15.56 -12.34
N ARG A 169 16.96 14.45 -12.17
CA ARG A 169 17.87 13.88 -13.17
C ARG A 169 17.23 12.76 -13.99
N CYS A 170 16.01 12.35 -13.66
CA CYS A 170 15.31 11.26 -14.34
C CYS A 170 14.08 11.77 -15.11
N LEU A 171 13.81 11.19 -16.27
CA LEU A 171 12.54 11.40 -16.95
C LEU A 171 11.47 10.53 -16.27
N GLN A 172 10.47 11.17 -15.67
CA GLN A 172 9.46 10.48 -14.86
C GLN A 172 8.24 10.06 -15.69
N PHE A 173 7.84 8.81 -15.54
CA PHE A 173 6.64 8.24 -16.13
C PHE A 173 5.76 7.62 -15.05
N SER A 174 4.65 8.28 -14.76
CA SER A 174 3.63 7.75 -13.85
C SER A 174 2.66 6.84 -14.60
N LEU A 175 2.64 5.58 -14.19
CA LEU A 175 1.69 4.57 -14.64
C LEU A 175 0.44 4.64 -13.76
N LYS A 176 -0.73 4.76 -14.41
CA LYS A 176 -2.02 4.84 -13.72
C LYS A 176 -2.54 3.46 -13.35
N ASN A 177 -3.38 3.36 -12.32
CA ASN A 177 -4.11 2.12 -12.05
C ASN A 177 -5.03 1.80 -13.22
N MET A 178 -5.19 0.51 -13.52
CA MET A 178 -6.08 0.06 -14.59
C MET A 178 -7.50 -0.03 -14.05
N PRO A 179 -8.51 0.56 -14.72
CA PRO A 179 -9.90 0.40 -14.29
C PRO A 179 -10.32 -1.07 -14.43
N PRO A 180 -11.22 -1.56 -13.55
CA PRO A 180 -11.60 -2.98 -13.51
C PRO A 180 -12.17 -3.47 -14.84
N GLU A 181 -12.94 -2.64 -15.56
CA GLU A 181 -13.48 -2.95 -16.89
C GLU A 181 -12.41 -3.39 -17.89
N ARG A 182 -11.25 -2.71 -17.87
CA ARG A 182 -10.12 -3.01 -18.76
C ARG A 182 -9.41 -4.29 -18.35
N VAL A 183 -9.33 -4.55 -17.05
CA VAL A 183 -8.78 -5.81 -16.53
C VAL A 183 -9.68 -6.98 -16.93
N VAL A 184 -10.99 -6.85 -16.74
CA VAL A 184 -12.00 -7.86 -17.14
C VAL A 184 -11.95 -8.13 -18.63
N ALA A 185 -11.95 -7.09 -19.47
CA ALA A 185 -11.87 -7.25 -20.92
C ALA A 185 -10.59 -8.00 -21.36
N HIS A 186 -9.48 -7.78 -20.67
CA HIS A 186 -8.24 -8.51 -20.96
C HIS A 186 -8.29 -9.96 -20.43
N LEU A 187 -8.83 -10.20 -19.24
CA LEU A 187 -9.03 -11.55 -18.71
C LEU A 187 -9.94 -12.40 -19.61
N GLN A 188 -11.02 -11.81 -20.15
CA GLN A 188 -11.88 -12.46 -21.14
C GLN A 188 -11.08 -12.90 -22.38
N GLN A 189 -10.22 -12.04 -22.91
CA GLN A 189 -9.36 -12.37 -24.06
C GLN A 189 -8.39 -13.51 -23.75
N VAL A 190 -7.77 -13.49 -22.57
CA VAL A 190 -6.80 -14.51 -22.14
C VAL A 190 -7.49 -15.86 -21.93
N LEU A 191 -8.61 -15.90 -21.20
CA LEU A 191 -9.35 -17.14 -20.93
C LEU A 191 -9.97 -17.73 -22.21
N ALA A 192 -10.45 -16.88 -23.12
CA ALA A 192 -10.92 -17.31 -24.43
C ALA A 192 -9.78 -17.93 -25.27
N ALA A 193 -8.58 -17.35 -25.23
CA ALA A 193 -7.42 -17.89 -25.93
C ALA A 193 -6.90 -19.21 -25.33
N GLU A 194 -7.03 -19.40 -24.02
CA GLU A 194 -6.68 -20.65 -23.34
C GLU A 194 -7.82 -21.69 -23.35
N SER A 195 -8.98 -21.36 -23.93
CA SER A 195 -10.18 -22.22 -23.99
C SER A 195 -10.71 -22.67 -22.62
N ILE A 196 -10.66 -21.78 -21.63
CA ILE A 196 -11.14 -22.03 -20.26
C ILE A 196 -12.58 -21.49 -20.11
N PRO A 197 -13.54 -22.27 -19.60
CA PRO A 197 -14.89 -21.78 -19.34
C PRO A 197 -14.91 -20.84 -18.12
N PHE A 198 -15.60 -19.71 -18.26
CA PHE A 198 -15.69 -18.67 -17.23
C PHE A 198 -17.09 -18.06 -17.14
N GLU A 199 -17.39 -17.50 -15.97
CA GLU A 199 -18.56 -16.64 -15.72
C GLU A 199 -18.12 -15.16 -15.65
N ASP A 200 -18.90 -14.25 -16.23
CA ASP A 200 -18.55 -12.82 -16.24
C ASP A 200 -18.46 -12.22 -14.83
N ASP A 201 -19.35 -12.63 -13.92
CA ASP A 201 -19.34 -12.20 -12.51
C ASP A 201 -18.02 -12.57 -11.81
N ALA A 202 -17.46 -13.75 -12.12
CA ALA A 202 -16.20 -14.20 -11.55
C ALA A 202 -15.03 -13.30 -11.99
N LEU A 203 -15.05 -12.83 -13.25
CA LEU A 203 -14.03 -11.92 -13.77
C LEU A 203 -14.11 -10.55 -13.12
N TRP A 204 -15.32 -10.04 -12.85
CA TRP A 204 -15.49 -8.79 -12.12
C TRP A 204 -14.94 -8.89 -10.70
N LEU A 205 -15.15 -10.00 -10.00
CA LEU A 205 -14.57 -10.24 -8.68
C LEU A 205 -13.04 -10.26 -8.72
N LEU A 206 -12.45 -10.99 -9.68
CA LEU A 206 -11.00 -11.02 -9.88
C LEU A 206 -10.43 -9.64 -10.25
N GLY A 207 -11.12 -8.90 -11.12
CA GLY A 207 -10.71 -7.56 -11.55
C GLY A 207 -10.68 -6.55 -10.41
N ARG A 208 -11.61 -6.64 -9.46
CA ARG A 208 -11.60 -5.80 -8.25
C ARG A 208 -10.55 -6.23 -7.24
N ALA A 209 -10.45 -7.53 -6.98
CA ALA A 209 -9.44 -8.08 -6.07
C ALA A 209 -8.00 -7.75 -6.52
N ALA A 210 -7.80 -7.52 -7.81
CA ALA A 210 -6.53 -7.11 -8.37
C ALA A 210 -6.16 -5.64 -8.16
N ASP A 211 -7.09 -4.77 -7.72
CA ASP A 211 -6.87 -3.33 -7.47
C ASP A 211 -6.09 -2.59 -8.60
N GLY A 212 -6.42 -2.94 -9.85
CA GLY A 212 -5.77 -2.37 -11.05
C GLY A 212 -4.39 -2.92 -11.40
N SER A 213 -3.88 -3.92 -10.66
CA SER A 213 -2.65 -4.66 -10.96
C SER A 213 -2.93 -5.83 -11.90
N MET A 214 -2.41 -5.76 -13.13
CA MET A 214 -2.58 -6.86 -14.10
C MET A 214 -1.86 -8.14 -13.67
N ARG A 215 -0.71 -8.00 -12.99
CA ARG A 215 0.04 -9.15 -12.48
C ARG A 215 -0.77 -9.92 -11.45
N ASP A 216 -1.44 -9.20 -10.55
CA ASP A 216 -2.22 -9.82 -9.49
C ASP A 216 -3.53 -10.40 -10.05
N ALA A 217 -4.18 -9.70 -10.99
CA ALA A 217 -5.33 -10.24 -11.74
C ALA A 217 -5.03 -11.61 -12.39
N MET A 218 -3.91 -11.72 -13.11
CA MET A 218 -3.50 -12.99 -13.73
C MET A 218 -3.16 -14.06 -12.70
N SER A 219 -2.49 -13.68 -11.61
CA SER A 219 -2.10 -14.61 -10.55
C SER A 219 -3.31 -15.14 -9.78
N LEU A 220 -4.32 -14.30 -9.54
CA LEU A 220 -5.60 -14.69 -8.93
C LEU A 220 -6.41 -15.56 -9.89
N THR A 221 -6.36 -15.28 -11.20
CA THR A 221 -7.02 -16.12 -12.21
C THR A 221 -6.39 -17.52 -12.27
N ASP A 222 -5.06 -17.62 -12.23
CA ASP A 222 -4.37 -18.92 -12.12
C ASP A 222 -4.78 -19.70 -10.86
N GLN A 223 -4.92 -19.01 -9.72
CA GLN A 223 -5.40 -19.62 -8.49
C GLN A 223 -6.85 -20.08 -8.61
N ALA A 224 -7.72 -19.28 -9.22
CA ALA A 224 -9.12 -19.62 -9.47
C ALA A 224 -9.25 -20.84 -10.39
N ILE A 225 -8.43 -20.94 -11.43
CA ILE A 225 -8.37 -22.10 -12.33
C ILE A 225 -7.94 -23.36 -11.57
N ALA A 226 -6.94 -23.25 -10.69
CA ALA A 226 -6.46 -24.35 -9.87
C ALA A 226 -7.50 -24.82 -8.85
N PHE A 227 -8.29 -23.90 -8.29
CA PHE A 227 -9.34 -24.19 -7.33
C PHE A 227 -10.62 -24.76 -7.99
N GLY A 228 -11.05 -24.19 -9.12
CA GLY A 228 -12.26 -24.58 -9.86
C GLY A 228 -12.07 -25.72 -10.87
N GLU A 229 -11.07 -26.58 -10.67
CA GLU A 229 -10.75 -27.74 -11.53
C GLU A 229 -10.71 -27.43 -13.05
N GLY A 230 -10.17 -26.27 -13.41
CA GLY A 230 -10.11 -25.83 -14.81
C GLY A 230 -11.32 -25.03 -15.29
N LYS A 231 -12.20 -24.58 -14.39
CA LYS A 231 -13.29 -23.64 -14.66
C LYS A 231 -13.20 -22.44 -13.71
N VAL A 232 -13.67 -21.29 -14.16
CA VAL A 232 -13.70 -20.06 -13.34
C VAL A 232 -15.16 -19.70 -13.06
N LEU A 233 -15.68 -20.21 -11.94
CA LEU A 233 -17.05 -19.95 -11.46
C LEU A 233 -17.06 -18.86 -10.38
N ALA A 234 -18.13 -18.09 -10.29
CA ALA A 234 -18.22 -16.99 -9.33
C ALA A 234 -18.26 -17.48 -7.88
N ALA A 235 -18.91 -18.62 -7.61
CA ALA A 235 -18.95 -19.21 -6.26
C ALA A 235 -17.55 -19.63 -5.78
N ASP A 236 -16.78 -20.27 -6.64
CA ASP A 236 -15.42 -20.73 -6.36
C ASP A 236 -14.45 -19.56 -6.14
N VAL A 237 -14.56 -18.52 -6.97
CA VAL A 237 -13.74 -17.30 -6.82
C VAL A 237 -14.07 -16.56 -5.52
N ARG A 238 -15.35 -16.47 -5.11
CA ARG A 238 -15.73 -15.88 -3.81
C ARG A 238 -15.13 -16.67 -2.65
N ALA A 239 -15.26 -18.01 -2.68
CA ALA A 239 -14.69 -18.88 -1.66
C ALA A 239 -13.16 -18.75 -1.59
N MET A 240 -12.48 -18.63 -2.74
CA MET A 240 -11.03 -18.45 -2.83
C MET A 240 -10.57 -17.09 -2.27
N LEU A 241 -11.25 -16.01 -2.65
CA LEU A 241 -10.91 -14.66 -2.22
C LEU A 241 -11.29 -14.40 -0.75
N GLY A 242 -12.11 -15.28 -0.15
CA GLY A 242 -12.74 -15.03 1.14
C GLY A 242 -13.62 -13.77 1.11
N THR A 243 -14.02 -13.34 -0.09
CA THR A 243 -14.89 -12.17 -0.26
C THR A 243 -16.30 -12.56 0.10
N LEU A 244 -16.93 -11.71 0.89
CA LEU A 244 -18.33 -11.86 1.28
C LEU A 244 -19.21 -11.96 0.05
N ASP A 245 -20.22 -12.82 0.13
CA ASP A 245 -21.29 -12.77 -0.84
C ASP A 245 -22.01 -11.43 -0.70
N HIS A 246 -21.99 -10.61 -1.76
CA HIS A 246 -22.72 -9.34 -1.79
C HIS A 246 -24.19 -9.53 -1.42
N GLY A 247 -24.79 -10.70 -1.74
CA GLY A 247 -26.13 -11.07 -1.30
C GLY A 247 -26.35 -10.93 0.21
N GLN A 248 -25.39 -11.37 1.03
CA GLN A 248 -25.49 -11.30 2.49
C GLN A 248 -25.41 -9.87 3.03
N VAL A 249 -24.64 -9.00 2.38
CA VAL A 249 -24.59 -7.56 2.74
C VAL A 249 -25.94 -6.91 2.41
N TYR A 250 -26.55 -7.29 1.30
CA TYR A 250 -27.91 -6.86 0.94
C TYR A 250 -28.96 -7.36 1.96
N ASP A 251 -28.84 -8.60 2.44
CA ASP A 251 -29.74 -9.15 3.47
C ASP A 251 -29.62 -8.37 4.79
N VAL A 252 -28.39 -8.00 5.19
CA VAL A 252 -28.16 -7.14 6.37
C VAL A 252 -28.78 -5.76 6.18
N LEU A 253 -28.61 -5.13 5.01
CA LEU A 253 -29.23 -3.84 4.69
C LEU A 253 -30.75 -3.93 4.68
N GLN A 254 -31.32 -5.01 4.15
CA GLN A 254 -32.76 -5.23 4.14
C GLN A 254 -33.30 -5.43 5.56
N ALA A 255 -32.61 -6.19 6.41
CA ALA A 255 -32.99 -6.37 7.81
C ALA A 255 -32.90 -5.06 8.61
N LEU A 256 -31.89 -4.22 8.34
CA LEU A 256 -31.79 -2.87 8.90
C LEU A 256 -32.96 -1.99 8.44
N LEU A 257 -33.35 -2.11 7.18
CA LEU A 257 -34.48 -1.39 6.59
C LEU A 257 -35.80 -1.75 7.27
N GLU A 258 -36.09 -3.03 7.42
CA GLU A 258 -37.29 -3.55 8.10
C GLU A 258 -37.33 -3.19 9.59
N GLY A 259 -36.18 -2.85 10.18
CA GLY A 259 -36.06 -2.46 11.59
C GLY A 259 -36.17 -3.64 12.57
N ASP A 260 -36.04 -4.87 12.07
CA ASP A 260 -36.10 -6.07 12.89
C ASP A 260 -34.70 -6.42 13.44
N GLY A 261 -34.49 -6.11 14.72
CA GLY A 261 -33.24 -6.43 15.42
C GLY A 261 -32.95 -7.93 15.49
N ARG A 262 -33.97 -8.80 15.42
CA ARG A 262 -33.76 -10.25 15.37
C ARG A 262 -33.22 -10.68 14.01
N ALA A 263 -33.83 -10.19 12.93
CA ALA A 263 -33.36 -10.47 11.58
C ALA A 263 -31.91 -9.98 11.37
N VAL A 264 -31.56 -8.81 11.91
CA VAL A 264 -30.18 -8.29 11.84
C VAL A 264 -29.19 -9.21 12.56
N LEU A 265 -29.49 -9.64 13.79
CA LEU A 265 -28.61 -10.55 14.53
C LEU A 265 -28.54 -11.96 13.91
N ASP A 266 -29.64 -12.45 13.33
CA ASP A 266 -29.65 -13.72 12.61
C ASP A 266 -28.81 -13.64 11.32
N ALA A 267 -28.87 -12.52 10.59
CA ALA A 267 -28.00 -12.26 9.44
C ALA A 267 -26.51 -12.21 9.86
N VAL A 268 -26.18 -11.49 10.94
CA VAL A 268 -24.81 -11.46 11.49
C VAL A 268 -24.33 -12.86 11.90
N ARG A 269 -25.21 -13.69 12.47
CA ARG A 269 -24.87 -15.09 12.79
C ARG A 269 -24.54 -15.87 11.52
N HIS A 270 -25.31 -15.70 10.47
CA HIS A 270 -25.06 -16.37 9.18
C HIS A 270 -23.75 -15.91 8.53
N LEU A 271 -23.41 -14.62 8.65
CA LEU A 271 -22.09 -14.12 8.26
C LEU A 271 -20.99 -14.76 9.11
N ALA A 272 -21.17 -14.84 10.43
CA ALA A 272 -20.16 -15.38 11.35
C ALA A 272 -19.79 -16.85 11.07
N GLU A 273 -20.71 -17.65 10.53
CA GLU A 273 -20.44 -19.05 10.12
C GLU A 273 -19.36 -19.17 9.04
N GLN A 274 -19.15 -18.11 8.25
CA GLN A 274 -18.15 -18.06 7.18
C GLN A 274 -16.80 -17.47 7.63
N GLY A 275 -16.72 -16.98 8.87
CA GLY A 275 -15.53 -16.34 9.43
C GLY A 275 -15.02 -15.10 8.67
N PRO A 276 -15.88 -14.13 8.30
CA PRO A 276 -15.48 -13.00 7.48
C PRO A 276 -14.63 -11.98 8.24
N ASP A 277 -13.90 -11.16 7.48
CA ASP A 277 -13.33 -9.92 8.00
C ASP A 277 -14.45 -8.90 8.23
N TRP A 278 -14.81 -8.65 9.50
CA TRP A 278 -15.82 -7.67 9.89
C TRP A 278 -15.50 -6.24 9.44
N GLY A 279 -14.20 -5.90 9.31
CA GLY A 279 -13.78 -4.62 8.75
C GLY A 279 -14.14 -4.51 7.27
N GLY A 280 -13.91 -5.58 6.51
CA GLY A 280 -14.34 -5.76 5.13
C GLY A 280 -15.85 -5.74 4.96
N VAL A 281 -16.62 -6.45 5.81
CA VAL A 281 -18.11 -6.41 5.78
C VAL A 281 -18.62 -4.99 5.89
N LEU A 282 -18.09 -4.24 6.86
CA LEU A 282 -18.52 -2.87 7.10
C LEU A 282 -18.07 -1.93 5.97
N ALA A 283 -16.90 -2.16 5.37
CA ALA A 283 -16.45 -1.42 4.20
C ALA A 283 -17.36 -1.65 2.98
N GLU A 284 -17.81 -2.88 2.75
CA GLU A 284 -18.76 -3.19 1.68
C GLU A 284 -20.15 -2.59 1.95
N LEU A 285 -20.62 -2.63 3.20
CA LEU A 285 -21.86 -1.96 3.60
C LEU A 285 -21.82 -0.46 3.27
N LEU A 286 -20.70 0.21 3.61
CA LEU A 286 -20.47 1.62 3.31
C LEU A 286 -20.41 1.89 1.80
N ASN A 287 -19.80 0.99 1.03
CA ASN A 287 -19.73 1.11 -0.42
C ASN A 287 -21.11 1.00 -1.07
N VAL A 288 -21.96 0.06 -0.62
CA VAL A 288 -23.34 -0.06 -1.10
C VAL A 288 -24.15 1.19 -0.73
N LEU A 289 -24.06 1.67 0.51
CA LEU A 289 -24.73 2.92 0.93
C LEU A 289 -24.27 4.13 0.11
N HIS A 290 -22.98 4.23 -0.20
CA HIS A 290 -22.45 5.28 -1.07
C HIS A 290 -23.05 5.21 -2.49
N ARG A 291 -23.12 4.02 -3.08
CA ARG A 291 -23.75 3.81 -4.41
C ARG A 291 -25.24 4.14 -4.39
N VAL A 292 -25.95 3.79 -3.33
CA VAL A 292 -27.36 4.16 -3.14
C VAL A 292 -27.52 5.68 -3.04
N ALA A 293 -26.66 6.37 -2.29
CA ALA A 293 -26.70 7.84 -2.20
C ALA A 293 -26.46 8.51 -3.58
N ILE A 294 -25.52 7.99 -4.38
CA ILE A 294 -25.31 8.46 -5.76
C ILE A 294 -26.55 8.18 -6.61
N ALA A 295 -27.13 6.98 -6.52
CA ALA A 295 -28.32 6.58 -7.28
C ALA A 295 -29.54 7.48 -6.99
N GLN A 296 -29.68 8.00 -5.77
CA GLN A 296 -30.75 8.92 -5.39
C GLN A 296 -30.63 10.29 -6.07
N VAL A 297 -29.40 10.79 -6.27
CA VAL A 297 -29.15 12.10 -6.91
C VAL A 297 -29.07 11.97 -8.42
N LEU A 298 -28.41 10.91 -8.91
CA LEU A 298 -28.15 10.69 -10.33
C LEU A 298 -28.33 9.21 -10.70
N PRO A 299 -29.56 8.78 -11.05
CA PRO A 299 -29.89 7.39 -11.37
C PRO A 299 -29.12 6.82 -12.58
N ASP A 300 -28.68 7.68 -13.49
CA ASP A 300 -27.95 7.32 -14.70
C ASP A 300 -26.44 7.11 -14.48
N ALA A 301 -25.88 7.57 -13.36
CA ALA A 301 -24.45 7.47 -13.05
C ALA A 301 -24.09 6.27 -12.17
N VAL A 302 -25.05 5.40 -11.86
CA VAL A 302 -24.78 4.19 -11.09
C VAL A 302 -23.95 3.24 -11.94
N ASP A 303 -22.69 3.08 -11.54
CA ASP A 303 -21.77 2.12 -12.13
C ASP A 303 -22.33 0.69 -11.97
N ASN A 304 -22.40 -0.04 -13.08
CA ASN A 304 -22.78 -1.46 -13.12
C ASN A 304 -21.59 -2.39 -12.88
N GLY A 305 -20.46 -1.86 -12.38
CA GLY A 305 -19.26 -2.62 -12.06
C GLY A 305 -19.48 -3.78 -11.09
N GLN A 306 -20.66 -3.93 -10.46
CA GLN A 306 -21.04 -5.08 -9.65
C GLN A 306 -22.25 -5.90 -10.10
N GLY A 307 -22.84 -5.63 -11.27
CA GLY A 307 -23.96 -6.41 -11.80
C GLY A 307 -25.25 -6.35 -10.97
N ASP A 308 -25.31 -5.46 -9.98
CA ASP A 308 -26.33 -5.32 -8.95
C ASP A 308 -27.11 -4.01 -9.05
N ARG A 309 -27.03 -3.33 -10.20
CA ARG A 309 -27.67 -2.04 -10.46
C ARG A 309 -29.16 -2.05 -10.09
N GLU A 310 -29.89 -3.12 -10.42
CA GLU A 310 -31.32 -3.23 -10.11
C GLU A 310 -31.60 -3.25 -8.60
N ARG A 311 -30.76 -3.94 -7.82
CA ARG A 311 -30.89 -4.00 -6.35
C ARG A 311 -30.57 -2.64 -5.72
N VAL A 312 -29.52 -1.97 -6.19
CA VAL A 312 -29.14 -0.62 -5.74
C VAL A 312 -30.26 0.39 -6.05
N LEU A 313 -30.84 0.32 -7.26
CA LEU A 313 -31.96 1.19 -7.64
C LEU A 313 -33.22 0.93 -6.80
N THR A 314 -33.49 -0.34 -6.48
CA THR A 314 -34.61 -0.71 -5.58
C THR A 314 -34.39 -0.11 -4.19
N LEU A 315 -33.18 -0.26 -3.63
CA LEU A 315 -32.83 0.32 -2.33
C LEU A 315 -32.92 1.85 -2.34
N ALA A 316 -32.45 2.50 -3.40
CA ALA A 316 -32.50 3.95 -3.56
C ALA A 316 -33.93 4.50 -3.57
N GLN A 317 -34.90 3.73 -4.07
CA GLN A 317 -36.32 4.10 -4.03
C GLN A 317 -36.95 3.89 -2.64
N THR A 318 -36.48 2.91 -1.87
CA THR A 318 -37.04 2.57 -0.55
C THR A 318 -36.45 3.38 0.61
N LEU A 319 -35.17 3.75 0.53
CA LEU A 319 -34.46 4.47 1.59
C LEU A 319 -34.64 6.00 1.40
N PRO A 320 -35.00 6.75 2.45
CA PRO A 320 -34.90 8.21 2.39
C PRO A 320 -33.42 8.63 2.44
N ALA A 321 -33.08 9.75 1.80
CA ALA A 321 -31.69 10.23 1.70
C ALA A 321 -31.06 10.52 3.07
N GLU A 322 -31.85 10.98 4.04
CA GLU A 322 -31.42 11.25 5.41
C GLU A 322 -30.92 9.96 6.10
N ASP A 323 -31.66 8.85 5.97
CA ASP A 323 -31.28 7.55 6.54
C ASP A 323 -30.00 7.01 5.91
N VAL A 324 -29.82 7.17 4.58
CA VAL A 324 -28.61 6.71 3.89
C VAL A 324 -27.37 7.46 4.39
N GLN A 325 -27.45 8.79 4.52
CA GLN A 325 -26.35 9.58 5.06
C GLN A 325 -26.08 9.24 6.53
N TYR A 326 -27.14 9.03 7.31
CA TYR A 326 -27.04 8.64 8.72
C TYR A 326 -26.33 7.28 8.89
N TYR A 327 -26.77 6.25 8.17
CA TYR A 327 -26.14 4.92 8.19
C TYR A 327 -24.71 4.97 7.68
N TYR A 328 -24.43 5.77 6.65
CA TYR A 328 -23.08 5.92 6.13
C TYR A 328 -22.15 6.55 7.20
N GLN A 329 -22.59 7.63 7.86
CA GLN A 329 -21.80 8.28 8.91
C GLN A 329 -21.57 7.35 10.11
N LEU A 330 -22.61 6.66 10.58
CA LEU A 330 -22.50 5.77 11.73
C LEU A 330 -21.64 4.54 11.40
N GLY A 331 -21.71 4.02 10.18
CA GLY A 331 -20.83 2.95 9.71
C GLY A 331 -19.36 3.41 9.61
N LEU A 332 -19.11 4.66 9.20
CA LEU A 332 -17.76 5.23 9.14
C LEU A 332 -17.14 5.34 10.53
N VAL A 333 -17.91 5.87 11.50
CA VAL A 333 -17.50 5.93 12.91
C VAL A 333 -17.29 4.51 13.46
N GLY A 334 -18.21 3.60 13.16
CA GLY A 334 -18.11 2.19 13.53
C GLY A 334 -16.84 1.52 13.01
N ARG A 335 -16.41 1.83 11.78
CA ARG A 335 -15.19 1.28 11.17
C ARG A 335 -13.93 1.79 11.86
N ARG A 336 -13.91 3.06 12.27
CA ARG A 336 -12.82 3.64 13.06
C ARG A 336 -12.74 3.02 14.46
N ASP A 337 -13.89 2.76 15.07
CA ASP A 337 -13.98 2.27 16.44
C ASP A 337 -13.87 0.72 16.52
N LEU A 338 -13.99 0.00 15.40
CA LEU A 338 -13.96 -1.47 15.32
C LEU A 338 -12.69 -2.10 15.93
N PRO A 339 -11.47 -1.58 15.70
CA PRO A 339 -10.25 -2.13 16.29
C PRO A 339 -10.15 -1.92 17.81
N LEU A 340 -10.94 -1.00 18.37
CA LEU A 340 -10.98 -0.72 19.81
C LEU A 340 -11.94 -1.64 20.56
N ALA A 341 -12.79 -2.38 19.83
CA ALA A 341 -13.74 -3.30 20.45
C ALA A 341 -13.02 -4.54 21.02
N PRO A 342 -13.49 -5.10 22.16
CA PRO A 342 -12.91 -6.32 22.75
C PRO A 342 -12.93 -7.54 21.81
N ASP A 343 -13.89 -7.56 20.89
CA ASP A 343 -14.02 -8.55 19.82
C ASP A 343 -14.61 -7.85 18.58
N PRO A 344 -13.98 -7.97 17.39
CA PRO A 344 -14.47 -7.35 16.16
C PRO A 344 -15.93 -7.68 15.84
N ARG A 345 -16.40 -8.89 16.17
CA ARG A 345 -17.79 -9.27 15.96
C ARG A 345 -18.74 -8.44 16.83
N HIS A 346 -18.45 -8.34 18.12
CA HIS A 346 -19.26 -7.55 19.05
C HIS A 346 -19.24 -6.05 18.67
N GLY A 347 -18.10 -5.55 18.18
CA GLY A 347 -18.01 -4.20 17.62
C GLY A 347 -18.97 -3.99 16.45
N PHE A 348 -19.02 -4.94 15.52
CA PHE A 348 -19.94 -4.90 14.37
C PHE A 348 -21.41 -4.99 14.79
N GLU A 349 -21.76 -5.90 15.70
CA GLU A 349 -23.12 -6.02 16.25
C GLU A 349 -23.56 -4.70 16.93
N MET A 350 -22.67 -4.06 17.70
CA MET A 350 -22.96 -2.77 18.32
C MET A 350 -23.16 -1.63 17.32
N VAL A 351 -22.44 -1.63 16.20
CA VAL A 351 -22.63 -0.65 15.11
C VAL A 351 -24.01 -0.81 14.48
N LEU A 352 -24.41 -2.04 14.15
CA LEU A 352 -25.73 -2.33 13.59
C LEU A 352 -26.87 -2.00 14.56
N LEU A 353 -26.70 -2.34 15.85
CA LEU A 353 -27.68 -1.99 16.89
C LEU A 353 -27.80 -0.48 17.08
N ARG A 354 -26.70 0.28 16.97
CA ARG A 354 -26.76 1.75 16.97
C ARG A 354 -27.50 2.27 15.74
N MET A 355 -27.32 1.67 14.57
CA MET A 355 -28.04 2.05 13.34
C MET A 355 -29.56 1.83 13.50
N LEU A 356 -29.96 0.76 14.17
CA LEU A 356 -31.37 0.51 14.49
C LEU A 356 -31.93 1.47 15.56
N ALA A 357 -31.15 1.76 16.60
CA ALA A 357 -31.61 2.54 17.75
C ALA A 357 -31.80 4.04 17.45
N PHE A 358 -31.03 4.59 16.51
CA PHE A 358 -30.95 6.03 16.26
C PHE A 358 -31.46 6.43 14.87
N ARG A 359 -32.51 5.76 14.37
CA ARG A 359 -33.19 6.19 13.13
C ARG A 359 -33.76 7.61 13.29
N PRO A 360 -33.46 8.57 12.39
CA PRO A 360 -34.08 9.88 12.44
C PRO A 360 -35.60 9.75 12.25
N ALA A 361 -36.34 10.59 12.97
CA ALA A 361 -37.76 10.39 13.25
C ALA A 361 -38.65 10.47 11.99
N GLY A 362 -38.99 9.29 11.44
CA GLY A 362 -40.08 9.09 10.47
C GLY A 362 -40.89 7.81 10.69
N ALA A 363 -40.34 6.82 11.40
CA ALA A 363 -41.07 5.63 11.81
C ALA A 363 -41.32 5.69 13.32
N ALA A 364 -42.59 5.61 13.72
CA ALA A 364 -43.00 5.49 15.11
C ALA A 364 -42.15 4.41 15.80
N ILE A 365 -41.44 4.79 16.86
CA ILE A 365 -40.77 3.87 17.77
C ILE A 365 -41.85 2.88 18.24
N PRO A 366 -41.79 1.57 17.91
CA PRO A 366 -42.57 0.62 18.67
C PRO A 366 -42.03 0.70 20.10
N GLU A 367 -42.93 0.99 21.04
CA GLU A 367 -42.64 1.04 22.47
C GLU A 367 -41.68 -0.08 22.85
N ARG A 368 -40.64 0.28 23.62
CA ARG A 368 -39.61 -0.63 24.17
C ARG A 368 -40.21 -2.03 24.38
N PRO A 369 -39.66 -3.11 23.78
CA PRO A 369 -40.04 -4.44 24.21
C PRO A 369 -39.66 -4.56 25.68
N ALA A 370 -40.67 -4.57 26.55
CA ALA A 370 -40.48 -4.92 27.94
C ALA A 370 -39.82 -6.30 27.95
N LEU A 371 -38.55 -6.34 28.33
CA LEU A 371 -37.84 -7.59 28.62
C LEU A 371 -38.71 -8.35 29.61
N LYS A 372 -39.37 -9.42 29.13
CA LYS A 372 -40.04 -10.37 30.00
C LYS A 372 -38.97 -10.94 30.90
N THR A 373 -39.02 -10.54 32.17
CA THR A 373 -38.23 -11.10 33.26
C THR A 373 -38.58 -12.58 33.38
N THR A 374 -37.78 -13.43 32.73
CA THR A 374 -37.82 -14.86 33.00
C THR A 374 -37.23 -15.09 34.40
N GLY A 375 -38.12 -15.34 35.35
CA GLY A 375 -37.87 -16.16 36.53
C GLY A 375 -36.90 -15.59 37.58
N ALA A 376 -37.34 -14.58 38.33
CA ALA A 376 -36.83 -14.34 39.68
C ALA A 376 -38.03 -14.16 40.61
N SER A 377 -38.35 -15.21 41.36
CA SER A 377 -39.34 -15.19 42.42
C SER A 377 -39.03 -14.06 43.41
N PRO A 378 -39.97 -13.15 43.73
CA PRO A 378 -39.75 -12.16 44.76
C PRO A 378 -39.97 -12.84 46.11
N ALA A 379 -38.89 -13.13 46.82
CA ALA A 379 -38.96 -13.47 48.23
C ALA A 379 -38.23 -12.38 49.03
N THR A 380 -38.99 -11.82 49.97
CA THR A 380 -38.59 -11.06 51.16
C THR A 380 -38.07 -9.64 50.98
N ALA A 381 -38.99 -8.68 51.09
CA ALA A 381 -38.85 -7.52 51.99
C ALA A 381 -40.20 -6.82 52.12
N ASP A 382 -41.04 -7.25 53.07
CA ASP A 382 -41.96 -6.33 53.71
C ASP A 382 -42.25 -6.74 55.15
N SER A 383 -42.27 -5.74 56.03
CA SER A 383 -42.32 -5.87 57.48
C SER A 383 -43.62 -5.26 58.00
N ASN A 384 -44.49 -6.06 58.63
CA ASN A 384 -45.17 -5.71 59.90
C ASN A 384 -46.11 -6.85 60.39
N PRO A 385 -46.50 -6.86 61.69
CA PRO A 385 -46.54 -8.07 62.50
C PRO A 385 -47.95 -8.44 62.95
N ARG A 386 -48.24 -9.75 63.04
CA ARG A 386 -49.39 -10.21 63.85
C ARG A 386 -49.20 -11.63 64.40
N LEU A 387 -48.76 -11.66 65.65
CA LEU A 387 -49.20 -12.50 66.78
C LEU A 387 -49.84 -13.89 66.50
N VAL A 388 -49.05 -14.90 66.91
CA VAL A 388 -49.38 -16.16 67.63
C VAL A 388 -50.45 -17.13 67.11
N ALA A 389 -50.03 -18.35 66.78
CA ALA A 389 -50.33 -19.54 67.58
C ALA A 389 -49.52 -20.76 67.09
N ALA A 390 -48.97 -21.50 68.06
CA ALA A 390 -48.20 -22.72 67.89
C ALA A 390 -49.11 -23.96 67.68
N ALA A 391 -48.57 -25.00 67.03
CA ALA A 391 -48.42 -26.37 67.59
C ALA A 391 -48.55 -27.52 66.55
N VAL A 392 -47.38 -28.08 66.17
CA VAL A 392 -46.93 -29.52 66.14
C VAL A 392 -47.80 -30.65 65.47
N PRO A 393 -47.28 -31.89 65.30
CA PRO A 393 -46.80 -32.56 64.06
C PRO A 393 -47.76 -33.69 63.54
N THR A 394 -47.52 -34.45 62.47
CA THR A 394 -46.72 -35.71 62.33
C THR A 394 -47.14 -36.42 60.99
N PRO A 395 -46.53 -37.54 60.52
CA PRO A 395 -46.18 -37.75 59.11
C PRO A 395 -46.88 -38.97 58.46
N ALA A 396 -46.69 -39.18 57.15
CA ALA A 396 -46.83 -40.50 56.53
C ALA A 396 -45.94 -40.60 55.29
N ALA A 397 -45.13 -41.67 55.25
CA ALA A 397 -44.16 -42.02 54.22
C ALA A 397 -44.70 -43.22 53.38
N PRO A 398 -43.88 -44.03 52.66
CA PRO A 398 -43.56 -43.86 51.23
C PRO A 398 -43.80 -45.16 50.40
N ALA A 399 -43.70 -45.11 49.06
CA ALA A 399 -43.37 -46.26 48.19
C ALA A 399 -43.06 -45.75 46.76
N ALA A 400 -41.81 -45.78 46.27
CA ALA A 400 -41.00 -46.92 45.79
C ALA A 400 -41.27 -47.29 44.30
N SER A 401 -40.24 -47.07 43.48
CA SER A 401 -40.10 -47.48 42.08
C SER A 401 -39.98 -49.02 41.94
N PRO A 402 -40.14 -49.56 40.72
CA PRO A 402 -39.01 -50.30 40.17
C PRO A 402 -38.78 -50.15 38.66
N GLN A 403 -37.54 -50.44 38.28
CA GLN A 403 -36.97 -50.58 36.94
C GLN A 403 -37.47 -51.87 36.26
N THR A 404 -37.55 -51.92 34.92
CA THR A 404 -36.88 -52.92 34.05
C THR A 404 -37.15 -52.68 32.55
N ALA A 405 -36.16 -53.07 31.73
CA ALA A 405 -36.05 -52.88 30.29
C ALA A 405 -36.41 -54.19 29.51
N PRO A 406 -36.10 -54.39 28.20
CA PRO A 406 -37.07 -54.83 27.18
C PRO A 406 -36.82 -56.24 26.58
N ALA A 407 -37.79 -56.80 25.85
CA ALA A 407 -37.63 -57.91 24.88
C ALA A 407 -38.92 -58.07 24.03
N LEU A 408 -38.88 -57.83 22.71
CA LEU A 408 -38.71 -58.78 21.59
C LEU A 408 -40.05 -59.31 21.02
N GLU A 409 -40.33 -58.98 19.76
CA GLU A 409 -40.97 -59.94 18.85
C GLU A 409 -40.52 -59.69 17.39
N GLN A 410 -40.00 -60.76 16.78
CA GLN A 410 -39.47 -60.85 15.42
C GLN A 410 -40.56 -61.33 14.46
N ALA A 411 -40.50 -60.92 13.19
CA ALA A 411 -40.67 -61.80 12.02
C ALA A 411 -40.45 -61.06 10.68
N SER A 412 -39.37 -61.41 9.98
CA SER A 412 -39.19 -61.29 8.52
C SER A 412 -39.59 -62.64 7.86
N PRO A 413 -39.38 -62.95 6.55
CA PRO A 413 -38.99 -62.15 5.36
C PRO A 413 -39.79 -62.50 4.06
N SER A 414 -39.57 -61.78 2.95
CA SER A 414 -39.30 -62.39 1.62
C SER A 414 -38.94 -61.35 0.57
N SER A 415 -37.83 -61.61 -0.12
CA SER A 415 -37.31 -60.93 -1.31
C SER A 415 -38.13 -61.22 -2.58
N GLY A 416 -37.96 -60.39 -3.62
CA GLY A 416 -38.34 -60.74 -5.00
C GLY A 416 -38.26 -59.58 -6.00
N ASN A 417 -37.17 -59.53 -6.77
CA ASN A 417 -36.94 -58.70 -7.96
C ASN A 417 -38.09 -58.73 -8.99
N THR A 418 -38.40 -57.60 -9.62
CA THR A 418 -38.66 -57.49 -11.07
C THR A 418 -38.44 -56.06 -11.58
N THR A 419 -37.65 -55.95 -12.65
CA THR A 419 -37.35 -54.79 -13.51
C THR A 419 -38.53 -54.43 -14.46
N PRO A 420 -38.44 -53.35 -15.27
CA PRO A 420 -39.54 -52.43 -15.58
C PRO A 420 -40.27 -52.69 -16.91
N LYS A 421 -41.47 -52.11 -17.04
CA LYS A 421 -42.24 -51.79 -18.26
C LYS A 421 -43.38 -50.85 -17.85
N GLU A 422 -44.03 -49.98 -18.64
CA GLU A 422 -43.85 -49.31 -19.93
C GLU A 422 -45.22 -48.63 -20.19
N SER A 423 -45.26 -47.33 -20.48
CA SER A 423 -46.41 -46.66 -21.13
C SER A 423 -45.93 -45.29 -21.67
N LEU A 424 -45.43 -45.21 -22.90
CA LEU A 424 -46.16 -44.92 -24.16
C LEU A 424 -47.04 -43.65 -24.11
N VAL A 425 -46.48 -42.54 -24.61
CA VAL A 425 -47.18 -41.56 -25.45
C VAL A 425 -46.22 -41.13 -26.57
N ASP A 426 -46.73 -41.15 -27.78
CA ASP A 426 -46.10 -41.10 -29.11
C ASP A 426 -45.26 -39.86 -29.44
N LEU A 427 -44.11 -40.13 -30.07
CA LEU A 427 -43.54 -39.31 -31.15
C LEU A 427 -43.98 -39.91 -32.48
N PRO A 428 -44.25 -39.09 -33.49
CA PRO A 428 -43.98 -39.55 -34.85
C PRO A 428 -43.19 -38.51 -35.67
N TRP A 429 -42.08 -39.02 -36.24
CA TRP A 429 -41.40 -38.69 -37.52
C TRP A 429 -40.72 -37.30 -37.68
N GLU A 430 -39.53 -37.08 -38.28
CA GLU A 430 -38.56 -37.87 -39.07
C GLU A 430 -37.13 -37.27 -38.92
N GLU A 431 -36.12 -38.14 -38.99
CA GLU A 431 -34.78 -37.91 -39.55
C GLU A 431 -34.65 -38.90 -40.75
N PRO A 432 -33.59 -38.89 -41.59
CA PRO A 432 -32.69 -37.84 -42.08
C PRO A 432 -32.45 -37.93 -43.63
N ALA A 433 -31.81 -36.94 -44.27
CA ALA A 433 -30.97 -37.15 -45.47
C ALA A 433 -30.14 -35.91 -45.85
N GLN A 434 -28.83 -36.11 -46.01
CA GLN A 434 -27.85 -35.19 -46.61
C GLN A 434 -27.87 -35.31 -48.18
N PRO A 435 -26.87 -34.84 -48.96
CA PRO A 435 -26.65 -33.47 -49.46
C PRO A 435 -26.46 -33.41 -51.00
N VAL A 436 -26.86 -32.37 -51.75
CA VAL A 436 -26.33 -32.08 -53.11
C VAL A 436 -26.45 -30.58 -53.50
N VAL A 437 -25.28 -29.94 -53.68
CA VAL A 437 -24.82 -29.05 -54.78
C VAL A 437 -25.85 -28.23 -55.60
N GLU A 438 -25.71 -26.88 -55.66
CA GLU A 438 -25.20 -26.13 -56.84
C GLU A 438 -25.39 -24.58 -56.77
N ALA A 439 -24.25 -23.91 -57.00
CA ALA A 439 -23.85 -22.55 -57.39
C ALA A 439 -24.80 -21.36 -57.72
N ALA A 440 -24.16 -20.18 -57.60
CA ALA A 440 -24.42 -18.81 -58.11
C ALA A 440 -25.18 -17.88 -57.14
N LYS A 441 -24.72 -16.68 -56.78
CA LYS A 441 -23.72 -15.76 -57.37
C LYS A 441 -23.27 -14.75 -56.32
N ALA A 442 -22.00 -14.34 -56.41
CA ALA A 442 -21.35 -13.28 -55.63
C ALA A 442 -21.98 -11.89 -55.80
N PRO A 443 -21.56 -10.93 -54.96
CA PRO A 443 -21.01 -9.72 -55.56
C PRO A 443 -19.65 -9.35 -54.95
N ALA A 444 -18.67 -9.26 -55.84
CA ALA A 444 -17.51 -8.38 -55.75
C ALA A 444 -17.32 -7.82 -57.17
N PRO A 445 -16.49 -6.79 -57.41
CA PRO A 445 -16.17 -5.60 -56.63
C PRO A 445 -16.57 -4.34 -57.44
N VAL A 446 -16.50 -3.14 -56.85
CA VAL A 446 -16.36 -1.91 -57.66
C VAL A 446 -14.95 -1.37 -57.46
N ALA A 447 -14.24 -1.32 -58.58
CA ALA A 447 -12.86 -0.91 -58.73
C ALA A 447 -12.68 0.61 -58.55
N ARG A 448 -11.53 0.98 -57.97
CA ARG A 448 -10.85 2.28 -58.15
C ARG A 448 -10.31 2.36 -59.60
N PRO A 449 -9.84 3.53 -60.13
CA PRO A 449 -8.44 3.92 -59.85
C PRO A 449 -8.04 5.42 -60.07
N VAL A 450 -6.81 5.76 -59.64
CA VAL A 450 -5.83 6.71 -60.26
C VAL A 450 -6.04 8.25 -60.13
N THR A 451 -5.20 8.88 -59.27
CA THR A 451 -4.17 9.98 -59.45
C THR A 451 -4.28 11.02 -60.59
N PRO A 452 -3.55 12.19 -60.59
CA PRO A 452 -2.29 12.51 -59.86
C PRO A 452 -2.11 13.94 -59.27
N ALA A 453 -1.00 14.12 -58.55
CA ALA A 453 -0.35 15.39 -58.18
C ALA A 453 0.24 16.14 -59.41
N PRO A 454 0.66 17.43 -59.31
CA PRO A 454 2.06 17.67 -58.90
C PRO A 454 2.31 18.97 -58.10
N GLN A 455 3.51 19.00 -57.51
CA GLN A 455 4.19 20.12 -56.86
C GLN A 455 4.40 21.31 -57.81
N ALA A 456 4.34 22.54 -57.27
CA ALA A 456 5.25 23.64 -57.63
C ALA A 456 5.14 24.78 -56.59
N THR A 457 6.22 25.06 -55.86
CA THR A 457 6.54 26.43 -55.42
C THR A 457 6.89 27.24 -56.67
N PRO A 458 6.57 28.55 -56.69
CA PRO A 458 7.60 29.52 -56.37
C PRO A 458 7.10 30.76 -55.60
N SER A 459 8.06 31.33 -54.87
CA SER A 459 8.05 32.66 -54.29
C SER A 459 7.61 33.78 -55.25
N ALA A 460 6.70 34.63 -54.80
CA ALA A 460 6.53 36.04 -55.24
C ALA A 460 5.55 36.72 -54.26
N LEU A 461 6.04 37.56 -53.37
CA LEU A 461 6.09 39.02 -53.52
C LEU A 461 4.75 39.74 -53.27
N ALA A 462 4.88 40.76 -52.42
CA ALA A 462 4.11 42.00 -52.39
C ALA A 462 2.74 41.99 -51.70
N THR A 463 2.79 42.39 -50.41
CA THR A 463 1.91 43.44 -49.92
C THR A 463 2.04 44.71 -50.78
N PRO A 464 0.99 45.54 -50.82
CA PRO A 464 1.17 46.91 -50.36
C PRO A 464 0.02 47.25 -49.39
N ARG A 465 0.26 47.58 -48.11
CA ARG A 465 0.85 48.82 -47.56
C ARG A 465 0.18 50.07 -48.12
N VAL A 466 0.01 51.05 -47.21
CA VAL A 466 0.09 52.52 -47.35
C VAL A 466 -1.10 53.10 -46.56
N GLU A 467 -0.95 53.96 -45.54
CA GLU A 467 0.07 54.97 -45.18
C GLU A 467 -0.29 55.52 -43.77
N THR A 468 0.50 56.24 -42.96
CA THR A 468 1.57 57.26 -43.10
C THR A 468 2.21 57.39 -41.68
N THR A 469 3.53 57.24 -41.42
CA THR A 469 4.66 58.23 -41.47
C THR A 469 4.49 59.51 -40.63
N PRO A 470 5.58 60.20 -40.13
CA PRO A 470 7.00 60.14 -40.57
C PRO A 470 8.13 60.26 -39.49
N ALA A 471 9.38 60.09 -39.99
CA ALA A 471 10.69 60.72 -39.60
C ALA A 471 11.36 60.36 -38.24
N ALA A 472 12.67 60.20 -38.05
CA ALA A 472 13.89 60.25 -38.90
C ALA A 472 15.12 59.65 -38.15
N THR A 473 15.93 58.87 -38.87
CA THR A 473 17.41 58.72 -38.97
C THR A 473 18.46 59.03 -37.84
N VAL A 474 19.32 58.01 -37.59
CA VAL A 474 20.80 57.88 -37.32
C VAL A 474 21.47 58.22 -35.95
N ILE A 475 22.34 57.25 -35.53
CA ILE A 475 23.67 57.29 -34.84
C ILE A 475 23.77 56.77 -33.39
N ALA A 476 24.55 55.67 -33.26
CA ALA A 476 25.55 55.22 -32.27
C ALA A 476 25.48 55.48 -30.73
N GLU A 477 25.89 54.41 -30.03
CA GLU A 477 26.64 54.29 -28.75
C GLU A 477 26.02 54.62 -27.37
N LEU A 478 26.31 53.68 -26.45
CA LEU A 478 26.22 53.59 -24.97
C LEU A 478 26.45 54.91 -24.17
N PRO A 479 26.34 54.96 -22.80
CA PRO A 479 25.62 54.14 -21.79
C PRO A 479 24.90 55.03 -20.72
N ALA A 480 24.55 54.42 -19.56
CA ALA A 480 24.55 54.98 -18.20
C ALA A 480 23.23 55.41 -17.53
N ASP A 481 22.97 54.71 -16.42
CA ASP A 481 22.65 55.22 -15.08
C ASP A 481 21.35 55.95 -14.72
N THR A 482 20.80 55.45 -13.61
CA THR A 482 20.18 56.15 -12.48
C THR A 482 18.70 56.54 -12.50
N SER A 483 17.97 55.88 -11.58
CA SER A 483 17.18 56.44 -10.47
C SER A 483 15.85 57.17 -10.72
N GLY A 484 14.89 56.80 -9.85
CA GLY A 484 13.87 57.68 -9.27
C GLY A 484 12.58 57.73 -10.09
N ASP A 485 11.55 56.99 -9.72
CA ASP A 485 10.58 57.27 -8.64
C ASP A 485 9.38 58.10 -9.14
N ASP A 486 8.21 57.64 -8.71
CA ASP A 486 7.04 58.44 -8.32
C ASP A 486 6.05 58.95 -9.40
N LEU A 487 4.92 58.22 -9.57
CA LEU A 487 3.59 58.58 -9.00
C LEU A 487 2.39 58.09 -9.84
N ASP A 488 1.52 57.36 -9.14
CA ASP A 488 0.06 57.42 -9.08
C ASP A 488 -0.82 57.48 -10.34
N GLY A 489 -1.80 56.56 -10.34
CA GLY A 489 -2.98 56.58 -11.20
C GLY A 489 -3.82 55.33 -11.01
N ASP A 490 -4.65 55.33 -9.97
CA ASP A 490 -5.69 54.36 -9.64
C ASP A 490 -6.54 53.92 -10.86
N GLU A 491 -6.75 52.61 -11.02
CA GLU A 491 -8.07 52.09 -11.42
C GLU A 491 -8.24 50.64 -10.91
N GLU A 492 -9.12 50.51 -9.93
CA GLU A 492 -9.56 49.30 -9.24
C GLU A 492 -10.43 48.41 -10.16
N PRO A 493 -10.22 47.09 -10.25
CA PRO A 493 -11.21 46.18 -10.81
C PRO A 493 -12.15 45.61 -9.72
N PRO A 494 -13.43 45.33 -10.07
CA PRO A 494 -14.52 45.03 -9.14
C PRO A 494 -14.51 43.56 -8.65
N PRO A 495 -15.36 43.23 -7.65
CA PRO A 495 -15.05 42.24 -6.64
C PRO A 495 -15.51 40.82 -7.01
N ALA A 496 -14.74 39.84 -6.54
CA ALA A 496 -15.22 38.48 -6.31
C ALA A 496 -14.98 38.17 -4.83
N GLU A 497 -16.00 38.45 -4.02
CA GLU A 497 -16.09 37.94 -2.65
C GLU A 497 -16.43 36.44 -2.68
N ASP A 498 -15.94 35.77 -1.64
CA ASP A 498 -16.22 34.40 -1.20
C ASP A 498 -15.47 33.25 -1.89
N TYR A 499 -14.14 33.35 -1.92
CA TYR A 499 -13.27 32.19 -1.68
C TYR A 499 -12.69 32.31 -0.27
N TYR A 500 -13.17 31.48 0.65
CA TYR A 500 -12.56 31.33 1.97
C TYR A 500 -11.16 30.72 1.80
N GLU A 501 -10.13 31.56 1.90
CA GLU A 501 -8.76 31.11 2.14
C GLU A 501 -8.70 30.54 3.56
N VAL A 502 -8.67 29.21 3.66
CA VAL A 502 -8.17 28.56 4.87
C VAL A 502 -6.66 28.80 4.87
N GLY A 503 -6.19 29.58 5.84
CA GLY A 503 -4.79 29.98 5.96
C GLY A 503 -3.84 28.78 5.88
N LEU A 504 -2.80 28.93 5.07
CA LEU A 504 -1.71 27.96 4.92
C LEU A 504 -0.99 27.68 6.26
N ASP A 505 -1.16 28.57 7.24
CA ASP A 505 -0.62 28.44 8.59
C ASP A 505 -1.37 27.40 9.45
N ASP A 506 -2.69 27.25 9.29
CA ASP A 506 -3.48 26.23 10.01
C ASP A 506 -3.20 24.81 9.49
N TYR A 507 -2.81 24.68 8.22
CA TYR A 507 -2.47 23.38 7.63
C TYR A 507 -1.11 22.87 8.11
N LEU A 508 -0.17 23.77 8.40
CA LEU A 508 1.16 23.46 8.92
C LEU A 508 1.16 22.98 10.37
N ASP A 509 0.19 23.40 11.18
CA ASP A 509 -0.03 22.92 12.55
C ASP A 509 -0.79 21.56 12.59
N SER A 510 -1.47 21.20 11.49
CA SER A 510 -2.20 19.92 11.35
C SER A 510 -1.33 18.76 10.83
N LEU A 511 -0.14 19.08 10.29
CA LEU A 511 0.89 18.08 10.02
C LEU A 511 1.53 17.74 11.36
N GLY A 512 0.96 16.74 12.02
CA GLY A 512 1.48 16.18 13.26
C GLY A 512 3.00 16.08 13.22
N GLU A 513 3.62 16.50 14.33
CA GLU A 513 5.06 16.53 14.53
C GLU A 513 5.72 15.31 13.86
N PRO A 514 6.82 15.49 13.10
CA PRO A 514 7.56 14.35 12.61
C PRO A 514 7.86 13.48 13.81
N VAL A 515 7.43 12.21 13.72
CA VAL A 515 7.80 11.17 14.66
C VAL A 515 9.33 11.17 14.68
N VAL A 516 9.87 11.90 15.65
CA VAL A 516 11.25 11.80 16.06
C VAL A 516 11.46 10.31 16.24
N ASP A 517 12.42 9.72 15.54
CA ASP A 517 12.92 8.40 15.90
C ASP A 517 12.93 8.35 17.42
N GLU A 518 12.18 7.40 17.99
CA GLU A 518 12.21 7.12 19.42
C GLU A 518 13.69 7.00 19.78
N VAL A 519 14.26 8.09 20.30
CA VAL A 519 15.56 8.08 20.90
C VAL A 519 15.38 7.10 22.03
N ALA A 520 15.96 5.90 21.84
CA ALA A 520 15.95 4.82 22.80
C ALA A 520 15.99 5.44 24.20
N ALA A 521 14.89 5.24 24.93
CA ALA A 521 14.56 5.98 26.14
C ALA A 521 15.83 6.39 26.88
N ALA A 522 16.05 7.71 26.99
CA ALA A 522 17.23 8.24 27.66
C ALA A 522 17.38 7.49 28.99
N PRO A 523 18.52 6.82 29.24
CA PRO A 523 18.72 6.11 30.49
C PRO A 523 18.51 7.11 31.62
N ALA A 524 17.68 6.75 32.59
CA ALA A 524 17.32 7.61 33.72
C ALA A 524 18.59 8.26 34.31
N PRO A 525 18.54 9.53 34.72
CA PRO A 525 19.73 10.21 35.23
C PRO A 525 20.28 9.42 36.41
N ALA A 526 21.54 8.97 36.30
CA ALA A 526 22.25 8.42 37.44
C ALA A 526 22.24 9.47 38.56
N VAL A 527 21.94 8.99 39.76
CA VAL A 527 21.65 9.82 40.93
C VAL A 527 22.89 10.62 41.38
N GLN A 528 24.10 10.27 40.91
CA GLN A 528 25.36 10.90 41.31
C GLN A 528 26.41 10.97 40.16
N PRO A 529 27.21 12.05 40.09
CA PRO A 529 28.32 12.15 39.13
C PRO A 529 29.38 11.07 39.40
N ALA A 530 30.02 10.56 38.35
CA ALA A 530 31.08 9.55 38.49
C ALA A 530 32.26 10.10 39.30
N THR A 531 32.65 9.39 40.37
CA THR A 531 33.76 9.77 41.24
C THR A 531 34.68 8.56 41.48
N GLY A 532 36.00 8.80 41.53
CA GLY A 532 37.00 7.73 41.71
C GLY A 532 37.03 6.75 40.53
N LEU A 533 36.89 5.45 40.82
CA LEU A 533 37.04 4.35 39.84
C LEU A 533 36.06 4.43 38.65
N ALA A 534 34.86 4.98 38.86
CA ALA A 534 33.91 5.18 37.76
C ALA A 534 34.37 6.29 36.79
N ALA A 535 35.06 7.32 37.28
CA ALA A 535 35.65 8.36 36.43
C ALA A 535 36.86 7.85 35.66
N ASP A 536 37.68 6.99 36.29
CA ASP A 536 38.80 6.31 35.62
C ASP A 536 38.30 5.40 34.49
N TRP A 537 37.21 4.66 34.71
CA TRP A 537 36.55 3.87 33.67
C TRP A 537 36.01 4.72 32.52
N GLN A 538 35.39 5.88 32.82
CA GLN A 538 34.95 6.82 31.78
C GLN A 538 36.10 7.38 30.93
N ALA A 539 37.28 7.59 31.53
CA ALA A 539 38.47 8.03 30.82
C ALA A 539 39.11 6.91 29.98
N LEU A 540 39.09 5.67 30.48
CA LEU A 540 39.67 4.50 29.79
C LEU A 540 38.80 3.96 28.66
N PHE A 541 37.47 4.17 28.71
CA PHE A 541 36.54 3.60 27.74
C PHE A 541 36.84 3.97 26.26
N PRO A 542 37.09 5.25 25.90
CA PRO A 542 37.43 5.63 24.52
C PRO A 542 38.70 4.95 23.99
N ASP A 543 39.68 4.70 24.86
CA ASP A 543 40.98 4.12 24.48
C ASP A 543 40.89 2.62 24.18
N LEU A 544 39.86 1.93 24.68
CA LEU A 544 39.64 0.51 24.43
C LEU A 544 39.27 0.20 22.96
N LYS A 545 38.91 1.21 22.15
CA LYS A 545 38.55 1.09 20.71
C LYS A 545 37.64 -0.12 20.42
N LEU A 546 36.66 -0.34 21.29
CA LEU A 546 35.71 -1.45 21.17
C LEU A 546 34.75 -1.21 20.00
N GLY A 547 34.41 -2.27 19.26
CA GLY A 547 33.48 -2.20 18.13
C GLY A 547 32.09 -2.74 18.46
N GLY A 548 31.06 -2.10 17.92
CA GLY A 548 29.69 -2.61 17.86
C GLY A 548 29.05 -2.93 19.22
N LEU A 549 28.46 -4.12 19.33
CA LEU A 549 27.68 -4.54 20.51
C LEU A 549 28.51 -4.57 21.81
N THR A 550 29.80 -4.93 21.74
CA THR A 550 30.69 -4.95 22.92
C THR A 550 30.92 -3.53 23.46
N ALA A 551 31.02 -2.54 22.56
CA ALA A 551 31.16 -1.14 22.93
C ALA A 551 29.90 -0.60 23.61
N SER A 552 28.72 -0.98 23.12
CA SER A 552 27.44 -0.60 23.74
C SER A 552 27.30 -1.15 25.16
N ILE A 553 27.71 -2.41 25.38
CA ILE A 553 27.71 -3.01 26.73
C ILE A 553 28.70 -2.29 27.64
N ALA A 554 29.95 -2.10 27.19
CA ALA A 554 30.98 -1.44 27.98
C ALA A 554 30.64 0.03 28.29
N ALA A 555 29.93 0.73 27.39
CA ALA A 555 29.48 2.10 27.59
C ALA A 555 28.37 2.20 28.66
N ASN A 556 27.61 1.13 28.90
CA ASN A 556 26.56 1.04 29.91
C ASN A 556 27.02 0.34 31.20
N CYS A 557 28.32 0.11 31.36
CA CYS A 557 28.92 -0.43 32.58
C CYS A 557 29.54 0.68 33.44
N THR A 558 29.53 0.49 34.76
CA THR A 558 30.34 1.26 35.71
C THR A 558 31.33 0.38 36.46
N LEU A 559 32.51 0.92 36.75
CA LEU A 559 33.54 0.25 37.55
C LEU A 559 33.33 0.55 39.03
N VAL A 560 33.09 -0.51 39.81
CA VAL A 560 32.72 -0.40 41.23
C VAL A 560 33.87 -0.80 42.15
N ALA A 561 34.62 -1.85 41.79
CA ALA A 561 35.76 -2.31 42.59
C ALA A 561 36.90 -2.85 41.71
N VAL A 562 38.13 -2.63 42.17
CA VAL A 562 39.36 -3.13 41.57
C VAL A 562 40.18 -3.82 42.66
N ASP A 563 40.15 -5.15 42.67
CA ASP A 563 40.92 -6.01 43.59
C ASP A 563 42.11 -6.63 42.85
N GLY A 564 43.16 -5.82 42.64
CA GLY A 564 44.36 -6.23 41.90
C GLY A 564 44.03 -6.58 40.44
N ASP A 565 44.11 -7.88 40.11
CA ASP A 565 43.82 -8.41 38.78
C ASP A 565 42.33 -8.77 38.57
N ARG A 566 41.45 -8.49 39.53
CA ARG A 566 39.99 -8.71 39.42
C ARG A 566 39.23 -7.39 39.38
N TRP A 567 38.47 -7.19 38.31
CA TRP A 567 37.71 -5.96 38.08
C TRP A 567 36.21 -6.28 38.12
N HIS A 568 35.47 -5.51 38.92
CA HIS A 568 34.03 -5.69 39.10
C HIS A 568 33.27 -4.53 38.43
N LEU A 569 32.49 -4.87 37.39
CA LEU A 569 31.64 -3.94 36.66
C LEU A 569 30.17 -4.18 36.98
N HIS A 570 29.39 -3.10 37.14
CA HIS A 570 27.93 -3.18 37.19
C HIS A 570 27.35 -2.82 35.83
N LEU A 571 26.50 -3.69 35.28
CA LEU A 571 25.77 -3.48 34.04
C LEU A 571 24.29 -3.19 34.32
N ASP A 572 23.74 -2.19 33.65
CA ASP A 572 22.32 -1.86 33.70
C ASP A 572 21.45 -3.07 33.25
N PRO A 573 20.42 -3.47 34.05
CA PRO A 573 19.47 -4.51 33.68
C PRO A 573 18.82 -4.35 32.30
N ALA A 574 18.67 -3.12 31.79
CA ALA A 574 18.12 -2.88 30.44
C ALA A 574 18.97 -3.47 29.31
N GLN A 575 20.28 -3.65 29.55
CA GLN A 575 21.23 -4.21 28.58
C GLN A 575 21.55 -5.69 28.87
N SER A 576 20.89 -6.30 29.85
CA SER A 576 21.10 -7.71 30.24
C SER A 576 20.82 -8.69 29.11
N ALA A 577 19.85 -8.41 28.23
CA ALA A 577 19.50 -9.26 27.09
C ALA A 577 20.63 -9.39 26.05
N LEU A 578 21.54 -8.41 26.02
CA LEU A 578 22.66 -8.36 25.07
C LEU A 578 23.97 -8.89 25.69
N PHE A 579 23.99 -9.13 27.00
CA PHE A 579 25.15 -9.61 27.73
C PHE A 579 25.27 -11.14 27.64
N ASN A 580 26.36 -11.60 27.01
CA ASN A 580 26.67 -13.02 26.83
C ASN A 580 28.13 -13.31 27.22
N ALA A 581 28.46 -14.56 27.53
CA ALA A 581 29.82 -15.00 27.87
C ALA A 581 30.87 -14.65 26.79
N ASN A 582 30.46 -14.55 25.52
CA ASN A 582 31.33 -14.12 24.42
C ASN A 582 31.68 -12.61 24.51
N GLN A 583 30.71 -11.77 24.90
CA GLN A 583 30.93 -10.34 25.10
C GLN A 583 31.82 -10.07 26.31
N GLN A 584 31.63 -10.83 27.39
CA GLN A 584 32.50 -10.78 28.56
C GLN A 584 33.95 -11.14 28.21
N ARG A 585 34.17 -12.19 27.39
CA ARG A 585 35.51 -12.56 26.91
C ARG A 585 36.15 -11.45 26.06
N ARG A 586 35.42 -10.91 25.07
CA ARG A 586 35.92 -9.84 24.21
C ARG A 586 36.27 -8.57 24.97
N LEU A 587 35.45 -8.20 25.95
CA LEU A 587 35.72 -7.06 26.83
C LEU A 587 36.97 -7.32 27.70
N ASN A 588 37.11 -8.54 28.23
CA ASN A 588 38.29 -8.91 29.01
C ASN A 588 39.57 -8.92 28.16
N ASP A 589 39.51 -9.42 26.93
CA ASP A 589 40.64 -9.43 25.99
C ASP A 589 41.09 -8.00 25.63
N ALA A 590 40.14 -7.08 25.42
CA ALA A 590 40.44 -5.68 25.15
C ALA A 590 41.08 -4.97 26.35
N LEU A 591 40.61 -5.26 27.58
CA LEU A 591 41.21 -4.74 28.81
C LEU A 591 42.62 -5.29 29.04
N ASN A 592 42.82 -6.58 28.80
CA ASN A 592 44.14 -7.22 28.89
C ASN A 592 45.13 -6.61 27.90
N GLN A 593 44.68 -6.29 26.68
CA GLN A 593 45.50 -5.66 25.67
C GLN A 593 45.93 -4.24 26.06
N GLN A 594 45.04 -3.45 26.67
CA GLN A 594 45.36 -2.09 27.11
C GLN A 594 46.23 -2.05 28.37
N GLN A 595 45.97 -2.92 29.34
CA GLN A 595 46.67 -2.92 30.63
C GLN A 595 47.96 -3.76 30.62
N GLY A 596 48.19 -4.56 29.58
CA GLY A 596 49.38 -5.41 29.43
C GLY A 596 49.53 -6.48 30.52
N ARG A 597 48.44 -6.80 31.22
CA ARG A 597 48.37 -7.77 32.33
C ARG A 597 47.08 -8.58 32.25
N PRO A 598 47.06 -9.84 32.72
CA PRO A 598 45.86 -10.68 32.70
C PRO A 598 44.88 -10.26 33.79
N ILE A 599 43.84 -9.53 33.40
CA ILE A 599 42.71 -9.13 34.24
C ILE A 599 41.61 -10.18 34.11
N THR A 600 40.89 -10.42 35.21
CA THR A 600 39.67 -11.20 35.26
C THR A 600 38.50 -10.25 35.49
N LEU A 601 37.65 -10.11 34.48
CA LEU A 601 36.47 -9.26 34.51
C LEU A 601 35.25 -10.02 35.05
N GLU A 602 34.66 -9.54 36.14
CA GLU A 602 33.36 -9.98 36.64
C GLU A 602 32.31 -8.89 36.43
N VAL A 603 31.23 -9.22 35.72
CA VAL A 603 30.13 -8.28 35.43
C VAL A 603 28.89 -8.73 36.18
N THR A 604 28.40 -7.88 37.08
CA THR A 604 27.16 -8.10 37.84
C THR A 604 26.05 -7.25 37.25
N ILE A 605 24.88 -7.83 37.02
CA ILE A 605 23.70 -7.10 36.53
C ILE A 605 23.08 -6.39 37.73
N GLN A 606 23.36 -5.10 37.88
CA GLN A 606 22.82 -4.24 38.93
C GLN A 606 22.75 -2.81 38.39
N THR A 607 21.67 -2.10 38.70
CA THR A 607 21.50 -0.70 38.30
C THR A 607 22.68 0.13 38.82
N PRO A 608 23.46 0.78 37.95
CA PRO A 608 24.64 1.54 38.36
C PRO A 608 24.24 2.77 39.18
N GLU A 609 24.89 2.98 40.33
CA GLU A 609 24.63 4.13 41.21
C GLU A 609 25.29 5.43 40.71
N GLN A 610 26.31 5.31 39.86
CA GLN A 610 27.10 6.42 39.31
C GLN A 610 26.95 6.50 37.78
N GLU A 611 27.25 7.68 37.22
CA GLU A 611 27.13 7.98 35.79
C GLU A 611 27.93 6.99 34.91
N THR A 612 27.26 6.32 33.96
CA THR A 612 27.92 5.47 32.96
C THR A 612 28.59 6.30 31.85
N PRO A 613 29.59 5.77 31.13
CA PRO A 613 30.16 6.44 29.97
C PRO A 613 29.12 6.85 28.90
N ALA A 614 28.08 6.03 28.68
CA ALA A 614 26.97 6.35 27.77
C ALA A 614 26.14 7.53 28.25
N GLN A 615 25.84 7.60 29.56
CA GLN A 615 25.13 8.72 30.18
C GLN A 615 25.97 10.00 30.14
N ALA A 616 27.27 9.92 30.44
CA ALA A 616 28.19 11.05 30.34
C ALA A 616 28.31 11.58 28.90
N ALA A 617 28.39 10.69 27.90
CA ALA A 617 28.40 11.06 26.50
C ALA A 617 27.06 11.68 26.04
N ALA A 618 25.93 11.20 26.55
CA ALA A 618 24.62 11.78 26.30
C ALA A 618 24.49 13.19 26.90
N ARG A 619 24.97 13.39 28.13
CA ARG A 619 25.01 14.72 28.78
C ARG A 619 25.87 15.71 28.01
N ARG A 620 27.10 15.33 27.63
CA ARG A 620 27.98 16.20 26.81
C ARG A 620 27.36 16.55 25.46
N ARG A 621 26.66 15.61 24.81
CA ARG A 621 25.92 15.88 23.56
C ARG A 621 24.79 16.89 23.80
N ALA A 622 24.00 16.71 24.86
CA ALA A 622 22.92 17.62 25.20
C ALA A 622 23.41 19.02 25.63
N GLU A 623 24.57 19.12 26.27
CA GLU A 623 25.22 20.39 26.59
C GLU A 623 25.72 21.10 25.32
N ARG A 624 26.35 20.37 24.39
CA ARG A 624 26.78 20.93 23.08
C ARG A 624 25.61 21.39 22.23
N GLN A 625 24.53 20.62 22.18
CA GLN A 625 23.29 20.99 21.48
C GLN A 625 22.75 22.33 22.02
N ARG A 626 22.63 22.45 23.34
CA ARG A 626 22.17 23.69 23.99
C ARG A 626 23.10 24.87 23.73
N GLN A 627 24.41 24.65 23.69
CA GLN A 627 25.37 25.71 23.33
C GLN A 627 25.23 26.16 21.87
N ALA A 628 24.99 25.23 20.95
CA ALA A 628 24.74 25.55 19.53
C ALA A 628 23.42 26.32 19.35
N GLU A 629 22.37 25.94 20.09
CA GLU A 629 21.10 26.67 20.08
C GLU A 629 21.26 28.09 20.62
N GLN A 630 22.00 28.24 21.73
CA GLN A 630 22.30 29.56 22.30
C GLN A 630 23.16 30.41 21.37
N SER A 631 24.19 29.85 20.72
CA SER A 631 25.04 30.63 19.82
C SER A 631 24.28 31.15 18.60
N ILE A 632 23.31 30.40 18.09
CA ILE A 632 22.44 30.81 16.98
C ILE A 632 21.41 31.85 17.44
N GLN A 633 20.86 31.72 18.65
CA GLN A 633 19.97 32.73 19.23
C GLN A 633 20.69 34.05 19.58
N ASP A 634 21.97 33.95 19.91
CA ASP A 634 22.81 35.10 20.26
C ASP A 634 23.48 35.75 19.04
N ASP A 635 23.34 35.17 17.84
CA ASP A 635 23.91 35.73 16.62
C ASP A 635 23.23 37.07 16.27
N PRO A 636 24.00 38.18 16.14
CA PRO A 636 23.45 39.49 15.83
C PRO A 636 22.71 39.57 14.49
N LEU A 637 23.12 38.77 13.49
CA LEU A 637 22.43 38.72 12.19
C LEU A 637 21.06 38.06 12.33
N ILE A 638 20.97 36.96 13.09
CA ILE A 638 19.73 36.23 13.31
C ILE A 638 18.76 37.07 14.13
N ARG A 639 19.23 37.75 15.18
CA ARG A 639 18.40 38.72 15.93
C ARG A 639 17.89 39.85 15.04
N GLN A 640 18.72 40.37 14.12
CA GLN A 640 18.29 41.38 13.16
C GLN A 640 17.23 40.84 12.20
N MET A 641 17.37 39.60 11.71
CA MET A 641 16.37 38.95 10.86
C MET A 641 15.05 38.68 11.59
N MET A 642 15.11 38.26 12.86
CA MET A 642 13.92 38.10 13.71
C MET A 642 13.20 39.43 13.94
N GLN A 643 13.95 40.51 14.16
CA GLN A 643 13.38 41.86 14.40
C GLN A 643 12.83 42.53 13.13
N GLN A 644 13.50 42.37 11.98
CA GLN A 644 13.11 43.03 10.73
C GLN A 644 12.06 42.26 9.93
N PHE A 645 12.06 40.93 10.00
CA PHE A 645 11.23 40.08 9.13
C PHE A 645 10.28 39.15 9.90
N ALA A 646 10.18 39.27 11.23
CA ALA A 646 9.40 38.36 12.08
C ALA A 646 9.75 36.88 11.86
N ALA A 647 10.99 36.59 11.45
CA ALA A 647 11.45 35.24 11.15
C ALA A 647 11.54 34.39 12.43
N THR A 648 11.18 33.11 12.35
CA THR A 648 11.31 32.15 13.44
C THR A 648 12.39 31.11 13.12
N VAL A 649 13.27 30.85 14.09
CA VAL A 649 14.22 29.74 13.99
C VAL A 649 13.46 28.45 14.26
N ARG A 650 13.47 27.52 13.30
CA ARG A 650 12.81 26.21 13.47
C ARG A 650 13.52 25.42 14.56
N ALA A 651 12.78 25.03 15.60
CA ALA A 651 13.30 24.17 16.65
C ALA A 651 13.68 22.79 16.07
N GLY A 652 14.83 22.26 16.48
CA GLY A 652 15.31 20.95 16.02
C GLY A 652 16.13 20.92 14.73
N THR A 653 16.32 22.06 14.03
CA THR A 653 17.19 22.12 12.82
C THR A 653 18.61 22.58 13.11
N ILE A 654 18.98 22.70 14.39
CA ILE A 654 20.30 23.15 14.83
C ILE A 654 21.13 21.92 15.16
N GLU A 655 22.27 21.75 14.50
CA GLU A 655 23.21 20.66 14.79
C GLU A 655 24.58 21.23 15.21
N PRO A 656 25.20 20.72 16.28
CA PRO A 656 26.54 21.12 16.67
C PRO A 656 27.54 20.62 15.63
N VAL A 657 28.47 21.49 15.20
CA VAL A 657 29.53 21.11 14.27
C VAL A 657 30.47 20.10 14.95
N ASP A 658 30.46 18.85 14.50
CA ASP A 658 31.44 17.85 14.92
C ASP A 658 32.78 18.13 14.23
N THR A 659 33.65 18.92 14.86
CA THR A 659 35.08 18.91 14.51
C THR A 659 35.62 17.54 14.89
N GLN A 660 35.77 16.66 13.90
CA GLN A 660 36.55 15.42 14.03
C GLN A 660 37.95 15.79 14.51
N ALA A 661 38.29 15.38 15.73
CA ALA A 661 39.63 15.38 16.28
C ALA A 661 40.00 13.96 16.69
#